data_AF-U6M5B0-F1
#
_entry.id   AF-U6M5B0-F1
#
_cell.length_a   1.000
_cell.length_b   1.000
_cell.length_c   1.000
_cell.angle_alpha   90.00
_cell.angle_beta   90.00
_cell.angle_gamma   90.00
#
_symmetry.space_group_name_H-M   'P 1'
#
loop_
_entity.id
_entity.type
_entity.pdbx_description
1 polymer ?
#
loop_
_entity_poly.entity_id
_entity_poly.type
_entity_poly.pdbx_seq_one_letter_code
_entity_poly.pdbx_strand_id
1 'polypeptide(L)'
;MEPLLMLCDADVAAGCTLEPFVVCSLCTVTRRFEAAGRSFQQTYERRDSLKHPRKSGSKNTRTPEEDDDYSEEVGKSKSKSGGGGSSSMCSGGNLRRILAYKETLYQILGVHEGASLAEIKKQYRKKVLEYHPDKAKSGGTSPPAHPSTSTSTSTDNSAEAGAAAGAESAEGGVEGAYITAAAAGGQPSSEHEAFLKLQEAYEALSGKYSSFRRQYDSALPFDESVPSAADCQSPEDFYKIFGAAFQRNARWSVNRPVPTLGDCSTPLSAVEEFYEFWFAFESWRDFGVHDEHDLDQAACRLERRWMERENARIKKKYIKNERARIQKLVETAHAADPRIKQQKEEERKKKEEEKAAQLRAREEARRAAEDQKRREEEEARSREEEAQRLLKQQQQERAILRKWRQTFRWLYRRLGEGEEQSTLLNPVRLQELSMALNLEEMHQFLRTVYQKLGLQDLMQDEMGEPQPLPEALNISAEQQSAVLRLYLEKWQKLKEAELQRGKAAQEEAQRLQEEKQRQAVERKKAQQSVWTAEELSLLSKALQKFPGGTARRWHQIASFLGTKTQEEEVQQQSMQQQLKAAGAAAAGRNGKACETVASSAAWTREQQIALESALAKFPSTMPPQERWSAIAEEVPGKTRKECVERFKQIRAAILAAKGSQ
;
A
#
# COMPACT_ATOMS: atom_id res chain seq x y z
N MET A 1 5.78 53.92 26.22
CA MET A 1 6.00 54.70 25.00
C MET A 1 4.66 54.90 24.31
N GLU A 2 4.56 55.96 23.50
CA GLU A 2 3.31 56.58 23.08
C GLU A 2 2.47 55.80 22.04
N PRO A 3 1.18 56.17 21.84
CA PRO A 3 0.18 55.36 21.17
C PRO A 3 -0.02 55.73 19.69
N LEU A 4 -0.90 54.98 19.01
CA LEU A 4 -1.41 55.33 17.68
C LEU A 4 -2.94 55.30 17.68
N LEU A 5 -3.54 56.48 17.44
CA LEU A 5 -4.98 56.70 17.25
C LEU A 5 -5.43 56.20 15.87
N MET A 6 -6.67 55.72 15.80
CA MET A 6 -7.50 55.85 14.60
C MET A 6 -8.92 56.22 15.02
N LEU A 7 -9.33 57.42 14.65
CA LEU A 7 -10.72 57.87 14.65
C LEU A 7 -11.47 57.24 13.47
N CYS A 8 -12.77 57.03 13.63
CA CYS A 8 -13.74 57.06 12.53
C CYS A 8 -14.95 57.83 13.05
N ASP A 9 -15.30 58.91 12.36
CA ASP A 9 -16.29 59.88 12.81
C ASP A 9 -17.72 59.36 12.72
N ALA A 10 -18.60 59.99 13.50
CA ALA A 10 -20.04 59.78 13.45
C ALA A 10 -20.75 61.12 13.23
N ASP A 11 -21.67 61.14 12.25
CA ASP A 11 -22.74 62.13 12.13
C ASP A 11 -24.06 61.32 12.06
N VAL A 12 -24.81 61.14 13.16
CA VAL A 12 -25.70 62.11 13.83
C VAL A 12 -27.05 62.27 13.12
N ALA A 13 -28.13 61.77 13.77
CA ALA A 13 -29.40 62.48 13.91
C ALA A 13 -30.31 61.86 14.99
N ALA A 14 -30.97 62.74 15.76
CA ALA A 14 -32.24 62.50 16.49
C ALA A 14 -32.27 61.48 17.66
N GLY A 15 -31.61 61.84 18.76
CA GLY A 15 -32.27 62.05 20.06
C GLY A 15 -33.04 60.92 20.76
N CYS A 16 -32.38 60.28 21.73
CA CYS A 16 -32.98 59.83 22.99
C CYS A 16 -31.87 59.65 24.05
N THR A 17 -31.93 60.39 25.16
CA THR A 17 -30.95 60.29 26.27
C THR A 17 -31.44 59.31 27.34
N LEU A 18 -30.74 58.19 27.57
CA LEU A 18 -30.87 57.37 28.78
C LEU A 18 -29.52 56.77 29.22
N GLU A 19 -29.41 56.53 30.53
CA GLU A 19 -28.19 56.31 31.29
C GLU A 19 -27.59 54.88 31.18
N PRO A 20 -26.29 54.69 31.48
CA PRO A 20 -25.68 53.36 31.56
C PRO A 20 -26.08 52.61 32.85
N PHE A 21 -26.96 51.60 32.72
CA PHE A 21 -27.31 50.71 33.82
C PHE A 21 -26.55 49.37 33.73
N VAL A 22 -25.84 49.00 34.80
CA VAL A 22 -25.13 47.72 34.90
C VAL A 22 -26.07 46.65 35.47
N VAL A 23 -26.49 45.69 34.65
CA VAL A 23 -27.24 44.51 35.11
C VAL A 23 -26.30 43.33 35.28
N CYS A 24 -25.97 43.01 36.53
CA CYS A 24 -25.45 41.70 36.89
C CYS A 24 -26.64 40.73 37.06
N SER A 25 -26.91 39.87 36.07
CA SER A 25 -27.97 38.86 36.14
C SER A 25 -27.41 37.45 36.42
N LEU A 26 -27.71 37.03 37.65
CA LEU A 26 -27.50 35.73 38.29
C LEU A 26 -27.42 34.49 37.37
N CYS A 27 -26.46 33.60 37.68
CA CYS A 27 -26.34 32.27 37.10
C CYS A 27 -27.60 31.41 37.31
N THR A 28 -28.32 31.08 36.23
CA THR A 28 -29.45 30.14 36.26
C THR A 28 -28.96 28.68 36.19
N VAL A 29 -28.38 28.20 37.29
CA VAL A 29 -28.09 26.77 37.47
C VAL A 29 -29.39 25.99 37.62
N THR A 30 -29.97 25.57 36.49
CA THR A 30 -31.10 24.64 36.47
C THR A 30 -30.62 23.22 36.76
N ARG A 31 -30.50 22.87 38.05
CA ARG A 31 -30.34 21.47 38.45
C ARG A 31 -31.59 20.68 38.06
N ARG A 32 -31.50 19.89 36.98
CA ARG A 32 -32.46 18.82 36.71
C ARG A 32 -32.29 17.74 37.78
N PHE A 33 -33.27 17.63 38.67
CA PHE A 33 -33.45 16.42 39.47
C PHE A 33 -34.13 15.37 38.60
N GLU A 34 -33.39 14.34 38.22
CA GLU A 34 -33.96 13.11 37.66
C GLU A 34 -34.03 12.04 38.76
N ALA A 35 -35.09 11.23 38.77
CA ALA A 35 -35.17 10.08 39.65
C ALA A 35 -34.07 9.07 39.29
N ALA A 36 -33.31 8.63 40.29
CA ALA A 36 -32.23 7.67 40.10
C ALA A 36 -32.74 6.38 39.42
N GLY A 37 -32.26 6.11 38.21
CA GLY A 37 -32.62 4.92 37.43
C GLY A 37 -32.81 5.16 35.92
N ARG A 38 -33.27 6.35 35.50
CA ARG A 38 -33.56 6.61 34.07
C ARG A 38 -32.34 6.57 33.16
N SER A 39 -31.23 7.19 33.58
CA SER A 39 -29.96 7.13 32.86
C SER A 39 -29.38 5.71 32.76
N PHE A 40 -29.56 4.89 33.81
CA PHE A 40 -29.10 3.50 33.84
C PHE A 40 -29.90 2.62 32.85
N GLN A 41 -31.24 2.69 32.91
CA GLN A 41 -32.13 1.95 32.03
C GLN A 41 -31.92 2.28 30.54
N GLN A 42 -31.69 3.56 30.22
CA GLN A 42 -31.45 4.00 28.84
C GLN A 42 -30.07 3.57 28.30
N THR A 43 -29.10 3.35 29.17
CA THR A 43 -27.73 2.92 28.79
C THR A 43 -27.59 1.39 28.71
N TYR A 44 -28.28 0.64 29.58
CA TYR A 44 -28.05 -0.80 29.75
C TYR A 44 -29.20 -1.74 29.34
N GLU A 45 -30.47 -1.33 29.36
CA GLU A 45 -31.60 -2.26 29.11
C GLU A 45 -32.15 -2.23 27.68
N ARG A 46 -31.97 -1.13 26.94
CA ARG A 46 -32.59 -0.91 25.62
C ARG A 46 -31.81 -1.49 24.42
N ARG A 47 -31.02 -2.55 24.61
CA ARG A 47 -30.14 -3.10 23.55
C ARG A 47 -30.35 -4.59 23.22
N ASP A 48 -31.51 -5.17 23.56
CA ASP A 48 -31.78 -6.60 23.31
C ASP A 48 -33.09 -6.88 22.53
N SER A 49 -33.46 -5.98 21.60
CA SER A 49 -34.50 -6.26 20.61
C SER A 49 -34.18 -5.63 19.24
N LEU A 50 -33.49 -6.41 18.38
CA LEU A 50 -33.78 -6.63 16.95
C LEU A 50 -32.67 -7.47 16.28
N LYS A 51 -33.04 -8.40 15.39
CA LYS A 51 -32.12 -9.38 14.77
C LYS A 51 -31.58 -8.89 13.41
N HIS A 52 -30.28 -9.16 13.21
CA HIS A 52 -29.47 -9.36 11.97
C HIS A 52 -30.07 -9.11 10.56
N PRO A 53 -29.27 -8.59 9.60
CA PRO A 53 -28.41 -9.47 8.79
C PRO A 53 -26.94 -9.01 8.57
N ARG A 54 -26.11 -9.91 7.99
CA ARG A 54 -24.63 -9.80 7.82
C ARG A 54 -24.20 -9.30 6.43
N LYS A 55 -23.10 -8.53 6.32
CA LYS A 55 -21.85 -8.91 5.58
C LYS A 55 -20.75 -7.82 5.45
N SER A 56 -19.50 -8.22 5.75
CA SER A 56 -18.18 -7.86 5.16
C SER A 56 -17.75 -6.39 4.89
N GLY A 57 -16.58 -5.99 5.41
CA GLY A 57 -15.79 -4.84 4.94
C GLY A 57 -14.46 -4.64 5.70
N SER A 58 -13.32 -4.85 5.04
CA SER A 58 -11.98 -5.03 5.64
C SER A 58 -11.28 -3.76 6.20
N LYS A 59 -10.46 -3.98 7.25
CA LYS A 59 -9.18 -3.30 7.63
C LYS A 59 -9.15 -1.78 7.91
N ASN A 60 -8.62 -1.43 9.09
CA ASN A 60 -7.84 -0.21 9.30
C ASN A 60 -6.59 -0.46 10.19
N THR A 61 -5.70 0.53 10.26
CA THR A 61 -4.30 0.49 10.74
C THR A 61 -4.09 0.45 12.26
N ARG A 62 -2.88 0.04 12.68
CA ARG A 62 -2.41 -0.14 14.07
C ARG A 62 -1.30 0.86 14.44
N THR A 63 -1.41 1.50 15.61
CA THR A 63 -0.33 2.07 16.46
C THR A 63 -0.90 2.28 17.89
N PRO A 64 -0.09 2.29 18.96
CA PRO A 64 -0.30 1.29 20.00
C PRO A 64 -0.47 1.83 21.42
N GLU A 65 -1.56 1.45 22.08
CA GLU A 65 -1.68 1.50 23.54
C GLU A 65 -2.67 0.43 24.04
N GLU A 66 -2.57 0.13 25.31
CA GLU A 66 -3.01 -1.08 26.02
C GLU A 66 -4.52 -1.40 25.93
N ASP A 67 -4.90 -2.48 25.23
CA ASP A 67 -6.16 -3.22 25.44
C ASP A 67 -6.18 -4.54 24.62
N ASP A 68 -5.64 -5.64 25.18
CA ASP A 68 -5.64 -6.98 24.54
C ASP A 68 -6.97 -7.75 24.79
N ASP A 69 -8.10 -7.25 24.28
CA ASP A 69 -9.33 -8.06 24.13
C ASP A 69 -9.23 -9.00 22.91
N TYR A 70 -8.33 -9.98 23.02
CA TYR A 70 -8.24 -11.06 22.05
C TYR A 70 -9.27 -12.15 22.37
N SER A 71 -10.45 -12.00 21.76
CA SER A 71 -11.50 -13.02 21.72
C SER A 71 -11.10 -14.19 20.81
N GLU A 72 -10.71 -15.32 21.41
CA GLU A 72 -10.58 -16.59 20.69
C GLU A 72 -11.98 -17.14 20.34
N GLU A 73 -12.28 -17.35 19.06
CA GLU A 73 -13.38 -18.24 18.65
C GLU A 73 -13.01 -19.71 18.92
N VAL A 74 -13.05 -20.09 20.20
CA VAL A 74 -13.09 -21.51 20.58
C VAL A 74 -14.42 -22.08 20.08
N GLY A 75 -14.34 -23.03 19.15
CA GLY A 75 -15.50 -23.71 18.56
C GLY A 75 -16.39 -24.37 19.61
N LYS A 76 -17.43 -23.67 20.06
CA LYS A 76 -18.40 -24.18 21.05
C LYS A 76 -19.36 -25.18 20.42
N SER A 77 -19.00 -26.46 20.49
CA SER A 77 -19.97 -27.55 20.44
C SER A 77 -21.00 -27.37 21.56
N LYS A 78 -22.26 -27.07 21.19
CA LYS A 78 -23.37 -26.94 22.15
C LYS A 78 -23.75 -28.33 22.70
N SER A 79 -23.17 -28.74 23.81
CA SER A 79 -23.77 -29.77 24.67
C SER A 79 -24.96 -29.16 25.42
N LYS A 80 -26.12 -29.80 25.32
CA LYS A 80 -27.37 -29.38 25.97
C LYS A 80 -27.27 -29.76 27.45
N SER A 81 -27.34 -28.77 28.36
CA SER A 81 -27.22 -29.01 29.79
C SER A 81 -28.48 -29.69 30.35
N GLY A 82 -28.47 -31.02 30.43
CA GLY A 82 -29.33 -31.80 31.32
C GLY A 82 -28.67 -31.88 32.70
N GLY A 83 -29.43 -31.63 33.77
CA GLY A 83 -28.94 -31.78 35.13
C GLY A 83 -28.79 -33.26 35.49
N GLY A 84 -27.57 -33.66 35.83
CA GLY A 84 -27.22 -35.00 36.32
C GLY A 84 -25.77 -34.98 36.81
N GLY A 85 -25.54 -35.45 38.03
CA GLY A 85 -24.22 -35.42 38.66
C GLY A 85 -23.24 -36.38 38.00
N SER A 86 -22.56 -35.93 36.95
CA SER A 86 -21.38 -36.61 36.42
C SER A 86 -20.16 -36.16 37.21
N SER A 87 -19.40 -37.09 37.78
CA SER A 87 -18.08 -36.80 38.33
C SER A 87 -17.20 -36.18 37.24
N SER A 88 -16.78 -34.93 37.46
CA SER A 88 -15.91 -34.23 36.53
C SER A 88 -14.47 -34.70 36.76
N MET A 89 -14.06 -35.78 36.08
CA MET A 89 -12.63 -36.15 36.02
C MET A 89 -11.76 -34.98 35.53
N CYS A 90 -12.35 -34.05 34.76
CA CYS A 90 -11.72 -32.82 34.28
C CYS A 90 -11.58 -31.70 35.33
N SER A 91 -11.85 -31.93 36.62
CA SER A 91 -11.56 -30.92 37.65
C SER A 91 -10.05 -30.82 37.92
N GLY A 92 -9.57 -29.60 38.20
CA GLY A 92 -8.16 -29.37 38.53
C GLY A 92 -7.71 -30.12 39.78
N GLY A 93 -8.62 -30.34 40.74
CA GLY A 93 -8.38 -31.17 41.93
C GLY A 93 -8.10 -32.65 41.58
N ASN A 94 -8.86 -33.23 40.64
CA ASN A 94 -8.64 -34.61 40.19
C ASN A 94 -7.28 -34.76 39.48
N LEU A 95 -6.92 -33.81 38.62
CA LEU A 95 -5.62 -33.80 37.95
C LEU A 95 -4.45 -33.76 38.96
N ARG A 96 -4.52 -32.87 39.96
CA ARG A 96 -3.49 -32.76 41.01
C ARG A 96 -3.38 -34.04 41.86
N ARG A 97 -4.50 -34.70 42.19
CA ARG A 97 -4.52 -35.99 42.91
C ARG A 97 -3.85 -37.09 42.09
N ILE A 98 -4.18 -37.20 40.81
CA ILE A 98 -3.63 -38.21 39.89
C ILE A 98 -2.12 -38.00 39.65
N LEU A 99 -1.66 -36.74 39.55
CA LEU A 99 -0.24 -36.40 39.44
C LEU A 99 0.56 -36.68 40.73
N ALA A 100 -0.11 -36.87 41.88
CA ALA A 100 0.54 -37.27 43.14
C ALA A 100 0.77 -38.79 43.25
N TYR A 101 0.39 -39.58 42.24
CA TYR A 101 0.70 -41.02 42.20
C TYR A 101 2.19 -41.26 41.95
N LYS A 102 2.73 -42.32 42.59
CA LYS A 102 4.13 -42.74 42.43
C LYS A 102 4.44 -43.26 41.03
N GLU A 103 3.42 -43.73 40.32
CA GLU A 103 3.48 -44.29 38.98
C GLU A 103 2.62 -43.45 38.04
N THR A 104 3.03 -43.31 36.78
CA THR A 104 2.21 -42.64 35.76
C THR A 104 1.02 -43.51 35.37
N LEU A 105 -0.06 -42.90 34.87
CA LEU A 105 -1.22 -43.64 34.35
C LEU A 105 -0.84 -44.64 33.25
N TYR A 106 0.20 -44.32 32.48
CA TYR A 106 0.79 -45.19 31.45
C TYR A 106 1.48 -46.41 32.07
N GLN A 107 2.25 -46.24 33.15
CA GLN A 107 2.87 -47.34 33.91
C GLN A 107 1.81 -48.23 34.57
N ILE A 108 0.79 -47.63 35.21
CA ILE A 108 -0.34 -48.34 35.82
C ILE A 108 -1.07 -49.22 34.79
N LEU A 109 -1.24 -48.75 33.55
CA LEU A 109 -1.81 -49.55 32.45
C LEU A 109 -0.80 -50.49 31.75
N GLY A 110 0.51 -50.30 31.93
CA GLY A 110 1.55 -51.06 31.23
C GLY A 110 1.66 -50.72 29.73
N VAL A 111 1.48 -49.44 29.38
CA VAL A 111 1.57 -48.92 28.01
C VAL A 111 2.60 -47.79 27.90
N HIS A 112 3.05 -47.50 26.68
CA HIS A 112 3.89 -46.33 26.40
C HIS A 112 3.07 -45.02 26.36
N GLU A 113 3.69 -43.87 26.65
CA GLU A 113 3.02 -42.54 26.61
C GLU A 113 2.39 -42.23 25.24
N GLY A 114 3.02 -42.70 24.16
CA GLY A 114 2.53 -42.59 22.79
C GLY A 114 1.55 -43.68 22.35
N ALA A 115 1.09 -44.57 23.24
CA ALA A 115 0.24 -45.70 22.89
C ALA A 115 -1.10 -45.25 22.28
N SER A 116 -1.59 -46.04 21.31
CA SER A 116 -2.88 -45.76 20.66
C SER A 116 -4.06 -46.05 21.59
N LEU A 117 -5.23 -45.43 21.35
CA LEU A 117 -6.46 -45.75 22.08
C LEU A 117 -6.86 -47.24 21.97
N ALA A 118 -6.51 -47.90 20.87
CA ALA A 118 -6.75 -49.34 20.68
C ALA A 118 -5.84 -50.19 21.59
N GLU A 119 -4.60 -49.77 21.77
CA GLU A 119 -3.60 -50.41 22.62
C GLU A 119 -3.91 -50.20 24.11
N ILE A 120 -4.27 -48.98 24.51
CA ILE A 120 -4.80 -48.64 25.85
C ILE A 120 -6.01 -49.54 26.18
N LYS A 121 -6.98 -49.65 25.26
CA LYS A 121 -8.14 -50.56 25.40
C LYS A 121 -7.75 -52.05 25.44
N LYS A 122 -6.65 -52.46 24.80
CA LYS A 122 -6.16 -53.84 24.80
C LYS A 122 -5.52 -54.19 26.15
N GLN A 123 -4.61 -53.35 26.64
CA GLN A 123 -3.94 -53.60 27.93
C GLN A 123 -4.87 -53.43 29.13
N TYR A 124 -5.79 -52.45 29.11
CA TYR A 124 -6.80 -52.33 30.15
C TYR A 124 -7.64 -53.62 30.28
N ARG A 125 -8.17 -54.14 29.16
CA ARG A 125 -8.93 -55.41 29.16
C ARG A 125 -8.11 -56.59 29.68
N LYS A 126 -6.80 -56.62 29.43
CA LYS A 126 -5.89 -57.63 29.98
C LYS A 126 -5.76 -57.49 31.51
N LYS A 127 -5.37 -56.31 32.00
CA LYS A 127 -5.17 -56.05 33.43
C LYS A 127 -6.47 -56.14 34.25
N VAL A 128 -7.63 -55.82 33.68
CA VAL A 128 -8.92 -56.02 34.36
C VAL A 128 -9.19 -57.50 34.67
N LEU A 129 -8.75 -58.44 33.83
CA LEU A 129 -8.89 -59.87 34.14
C LEU A 129 -7.97 -60.32 35.29
N GLU A 130 -6.84 -59.63 35.48
CA GLU A 130 -5.82 -59.90 36.50
C GLU A 130 -6.19 -59.29 37.87
N TYR A 131 -6.73 -58.07 37.91
CA TYR A 131 -6.97 -57.33 39.15
C TYR A 131 -8.46 -57.24 39.59
N HIS A 132 -9.43 -57.74 38.81
CA HIS A 132 -10.85 -57.64 39.18
C HIS A 132 -11.22 -58.64 40.30
N PRO A 133 -11.86 -58.18 41.41
CA PRO A 133 -12.00 -58.95 42.65
C PRO A 133 -12.77 -60.29 42.50
N ASP A 134 -13.75 -60.36 41.59
CA ASP A 134 -14.48 -61.60 41.26
C ASP A 134 -13.80 -62.48 40.20
N LYS A 135 -12.91 -61.95 39.36
CA LYS A 135 -12.34 -62.69 38.22
C LYS A 135 -10.99 -63.31 38.54
N ALA A 136 -10.17 -62.62 39.33
CA ALA A 136 -8.87 -63.12 39.77
C ALA A 136 -8.98 -64.45 40.56
N LYS A 137 -10.07 -64.62 41.33
CA LYS A 137 -10.26 -65.78 42.22
C LYS A 137 -10.70 -67.08 41.55
N SER A 138 -11.06 -67.07 40.26
CA SER A 138 -11.47 -68.29 39.55
C SER A 138 -10.31 -69.07 38.90
N GLY A 139 -9.09 -68.51 38.90
CA GLY A 139 -7.88 -69.09 38.30
C GLY A 139 -7.03 -69.96 39.23
N GLY A 140 -7.59 -71.03 39.80
CA GLY A 140 -6.93 -71.88 40.83
C GLY A 140 -6.74 -73.35 40.45
N THR A 141 -5.88 -73.62 39.45
CA THR A 141 -5.13 -74.86 39.13
C THR A 141 -5.52 -76.23 39.73
N SER A 142 -5.47 -77.26 38.87
CA SER A 142 -4.87 -78.57 39.22
C SER A 142 -3.95 -79.10 38.09
N PRO A 143 -2.81 -79.76 38.41
CA PRO A 143 -1.78 -80.22 37.45
C PRO A 143 -2.06 -81.66 36.90
N PRO A 144 -1.22 -82.25 36.03
CA PRO A 144 -1.66 -83.28 35.08
C PRO A 144 -1.89 -84.67 35.68
N ALA A 145 -2.73 -85.46 35.00
CA ALA A 145 -3.23 -86.75 35.46
C ALA A 145 -2.25 -87.92 35.24
N HIS A 146 -2.19 -88.81 36.24
CA HIS A 146 -1.93 -90.24 36.05
C HIS A 146 -3.26 -91.00 36.25
N PRO A 147 -3.59 -92.03 35.43
CA PRO A 147 -4.92 -92.65 35.43
C PRO A 147 -5.09 -93.76 36.47
N SER A 148 -6.33 -93.92 36.92
CA SER A 148 -6.78 -94.82 38.00
C SER A 148 -6.92 -96.29 37.58
N THR A 149 -6.83 -97.20 38.56
CA THR A 149 -7.20 -98.61 38.39
C THR A 149 -8.66 -98.85 38.79
N SER A 150 -9.51 -99.25 37.83
CA SER A 150 -10.75 -100.06 37.96
C SER A 150 -11.87 -99.59 38.93
N THR A 151 -13.16 -99.52 38.58
CA THR A 151 -14.02 -100.64 38.15
C THR A 151 -15.45 -100.11 37.88
N SER A 152 -16.20 -100.79 36.98
CA SER A 152 -17.70 -100.78 36.85
C SER A 152 -18.44 -99.47 36.54
N THR A 153 -19.46 -99.42 35.69
CA THR A 153 -20.06 -100.38 34.72
C THR A 153 -21.06 -99.61 33.83
N SER A 154 -21.30 -100.08 32.59
CA SER A 154 -22.58 -100.01 31.80
C SER A 154 -23.34 -98.66 31.65
N THR A 155 -23.84 -98.23 30.48
CA THR A 155 -23.98 -98.86 29.15
C THR A 155 -24.36 -97.82 28.08
N ASP A 156 -23.81 -98.00 26.88
CA ASP A 156 -24.39 -97.85 25.53
C ASP A 156 -24.98 -96.56 24.93
N ASN A 157 -24.60 -96.38 23.65
CA ASN A 157 -25.20 -95.65 22.52
C ASN A 157 -24.99 -94.11 22.47
N SER A 158 -24.33 -93.52 21.45
CA SER A 158 -24.57 -93.57 19.98
C SER A 158 -25.94 -92.97 19.62
N ALA A 159 -26.14 -91.99 18.73
CA ALA A 159 -25.27 -91.10 17.93
C ALA A 159 -26.10 -89.79 17.64
N GLU A 160 -25.81 -88.82 16.76
CA GLU A 160 -24.78 -88.61 15.72
C GLU A 160 -24.56 -87.08 15.51
N ALA A 161 -24.25 -86.59 14.29
CA ALA A 161 -24.15 -85.17 13.96
C ALA A 161 -25.40 -84.62 13.23
N GLY A 162 -25.70 -83.31 13.34
CA GLY A 162 -26.86 -82.72 12.64
C GLY A 162 -27.05 -81.19 12.75
N ALA A 163 -26.52 -80.46 11.76
CA ALA A 163 -27.02 -79.22 11.13
C ALA A 163 -27.76 -78.09 11.93
N ALA A 164 -27.14 -76.90 11.88
CA ALA A 164 -27.67 -75.61 11.39
C ALA A 164 -29.12 -75.13 11.71
N ALA A 165 -29.20 -74.09 12.55
CA ALA A 165 -30.03 -72.85 12.45
C ALA A 165 -29.75 -72.04 13.74
N GLY A 166 -29.67 -70.71 13.81
CA GLY A 166 -30.27 -69.67 12.97
C GLY A 166 -31.22 -68.82 13.83
N ALA A 167 -30.71 -67.79 14.51
CA ALA A 167 -31.52 -66.79 15.22
C ALA A 167 -30.74 -65.50 15.52
N GLU A 168 -31.32 -64.35 15.15
CA GLU A 168 -30.93 -63.03 15.65
C GLU A 168 -31.26 -62.89 17.14
N SER A 169 -30.49 -62.10 17.90
CA SER A 169 -31.04 -61.22 18.95
C SER A 169 -30.02 -60.23 19.53
N ALA A 170 -30.44 -58.95 19.55
CA ALA A 170 -30.16 -57.93 20.55
C ALA A 170 -28.71 -57.66 21.02
N GLU A 171 -28.14 -56.54 20.52
CA GLU A 171 -27.15 -55.77 21.29
C GLU A 171 -27.80 -55.17 22.55
N GLY A 172 -27.63 -55.84 23.69
CA GLY A 172 -28.01 -55.31 25.01
C GLY A 172 -26.88 -54.49 25.63
N GLY A 173 -26.96 -53.16 25.55
CA GLY A 173 -26.05 -52.27 26.27
C GLY A 173 -26.28 -52.32 27.78
N VAL A 174 -25.25 -52.65 28.56
CA VAL A 174 -25.29 -52.61 30.02
C VAL A 174 -24.69 -51.28 30.50
N GLU A 175 -25.53 -50.25 30.60
CA GLU A 175 -25.16 -49.00 31.29
C GLU A 175 -25.25 -49.14 32.82
N GLY A 176 -24.35 -48.40 33.48
CA GLY A 176 -24.07 -48.34 34.92
C GLY A 176 -25.21 -48.61 35.91
N ALA A 177 -24.94 -49.58 36.81
CA ALA A 177 -25.58 -49.69 38.12
C ALA A 177 -24.63 -50.31 39.18
N TYR A 178 -23.66 -49.55 39.66
CA TYR A 178 -22.97 -49.85 40.94
C TYR A 178 -22.58 -48.56 41.67
N ILE A 179 -23.52 -47.96 42.41
CA ILE A 179 -23.24 -47.18 43.64
C ILE A 179 -24.46 -47.36 44.56
N THR A 180 -24.36 -48.30 45.52
CA THR A 180 -24.81 -48.16 46.92
C THR A 180 -24.56 -49.45 47.70
N ALA A 181 -23.36 -49.57 48.28
CA ALA A 181 -23.04 -50.61 49.26
C ALA A 181 -22.03 -50.10 50.29
N ALA A 182 -22.41 -49.06 51.05
CA ALA A 182 -21.61 -48.53 52.15
C ALA A 182 -22.08 -49.15 53.47
N ALA A 183 -21.55 -50.32 53.85
CA ALA A 183 -21.77 -50.93 55.17
C ALA A 183 -20.80 -52.08 55.52
N ALA A 184 -19.48 -51.83 55.60
CA ALA A 184 -18.54 -52.68 56.36
C ALA A 184 -17.20 -51.95 56.58
N GLY A 185 -16.74 -51.84 57.82
CA GLY A 185 -15.47 -51.19 58.18
C GLY A 185 -14.25 -52.09 57.97
N GLY A 186 -13.98 -52.51 56.72
CA GLY A 186 -12.74 -53.19 56.34
C GLY A 186 -11.85 -52.25 55.50
N GLN A 187 -10.54 -52.22 55.77
CA GLN A 187 -9.61 -51.52 54.87
C GLN A 187 -9.63 -52.19 53.49
N PRO A 188 -9.59 -51.43 52.38
CA PRO A 188 -9.52 -52.01 51.04
C PRO A 188 -8.22 -52.82 50.90
N SER A 189 -8.31 -53.99 50.26
CA SER A 189 -7.11 -54.76 49.93
C SER A 189 -6.26 -54.00 48.90
N SER A 190 -4.94 -54.22 48.93
CA SER A 190 -3.99 -53.62 47.97
C SER A 190 -4.40 -53.85 46.51
N GLU A 191 -4.98 -55.02 46.22
CA GLU A 191 -5.53 -55.40 44.90
C GLU A 191 -6.74 -54.54 44.50
N HIS A 192 -7.64 -54.22 45.43
CA HIS A 192 -8.79 -53.36 45.16
C HIS A 192 -8.35 -51.91 44.89
N GLU A 193 -7.37 -51.40 45.64
CA GLU A 193 -6.78 -50.08 45.38
C GLU A 193 -6.07 -50.04 44.01
N ALA A 194 -5.34 -51.10 43.65
CA ALA A 194 -4.73 -51.24 42.33
C ALA A 194 -5.78 -51.29 41.20
N PHE A 195 -6.89 -52.00 41.40
CA PHE A 195 -8.01 -52.05 40.44
C PHE A 195 -8.68 -50.68 40.25
N LEU A 196 -8.91 -49.92 41.32
CA LEU A 196 -9.46 -48.56 41.24
C LEU A 196 -8.53 -47.62 40.46
N LYS A 197 -7.22 -47.67 40.73
CA LYS A 197 -6.20 -46.93 39.96
C LYS A 197 -6.14 -47.35 38.49
N LEU A 198 -6.30 -48.64 38.20
CA LEU A 198 -6.35 -49.17 36.84
C LEU A 198 -7.56 -48.65 36.07
N GLN A 199 -8.74 -48.63 36.71
CA GLN A 199 -9.97 -48.07 36.13
C GLN A 199 -9.81 -46.57 35.90
N GLU A 200 -9.33 -45.81 36.89
CA GLU A 200 -9.09 -44.37 36.75
C GLU A 200 -8.08 -44.05 35.64
N ALA A 201 -6.99 -44.81 35.53
CA ALA A 201 -6.01 -44.66 34.47
C ALA A 201 -6.61 -44.90 33.08
N TYR A 202 -7.46 -45.92 32.94
CA TYR A 202 -8.17 -46.16 31.69
C TYR A 202 -9.20 -45.09 31.39
N GLU A 203 -10.00 -44.65 32.36
CA GLU A 203 -10.99 -43.59 32.15
C GLU A 203 -10.30 -42.30 31.71
N ALA A 204 -9.29 -41.84 32.45
CA ALA A 204 -8.49 -40.65 32.16
C ALA A 204 -7.80 -40.67 30.78
N LEU A 205 -7.25 -41.81 30.36
CA LEU A 205 -6.53 -41.95 29.09
C LEU A 205 -7.43 -42.36 27.91
N SER A 206 -8.64 -42.84 28.17
CA SER A 206 -9.63 -43.14 27.13
C SER A 206 -10.26 -41.85 26.58
N GLY A 207 -10.59 -41.85 25.29
CA GLY A 207 -11.00 -40.65 24.56
C GLY A 207 -12.27 -39.93 25.06
N LYS A 208 -13.02 -40.50 26.02
CA LYS A 208 -14.15 -39.81 26.70
C LYS A 208 -13.68 -38.51 27.38
N TYR A 209 -12.44 -38.46 27.85
CA TYR A 209 -11.81 -37.30 28.48
C TYR A 209 -10.56 -36.84 27.73
N SER A 210 -10.62 -36.72 26.40
CA SER A 210 -9.49 -36.27 25.56
C SER A 210 -8.84 -34.95 26.03
N SER A 211 -9.61 -34.05 26.66
CA SER A 211 -9.08 -32.83 27.30
C SER A 211 -8.26 -33.12 28.56
N PHE A 212 -8.69 -34.09 29.38
CA PHE A 212 -7.95 -34.50 30.58
C PHE A 212 -6.64 -35.18 30.21
N ARG A 213 -6.65 -36.11 29.22
CA ARG A 213 -5.41 -36.72 28.72
C ARG A 213 -4.41 -35.67 28.26
N ARG A 214 -4.84 -34.64 27.51
CA ARG A 214 -3.97 -33.54 27.10
C ARG A 214 -3.37 -32.78 28.30
N GLN A 215 -4.16 -32.48 29.32
CA GLN A 215 -3.70 -31.80 30.54
C GLN A 215 -2.74 -32.66 31.35
N TYR A 216 -3.04 -33.96 31.50
CA TYR A 216 -2.19 -34.93 32.16
C TYR A 216 -0.84 -35.06 31.46
N ASP A 217 -0.83 -35.33 30.15
CA ASP A 217 0.38 -35.44 29.34
C ASP A 217 1.24 -34.16 29.46
N SER A 218 0.60 -32.98 29.38
CA SER A 218 1.25 -31.67 29.45
C SER A 218 1.89 -31.34 30.80
N ALA A 219 1.40 -31.97 31.88
CA ALA A 219 1.85 -31.81 33.25
C ALA A 219 2.88 -32.88 33.69
N LEU A 220 3.12 -33.92 32.89
CA LEU A 220 4.21 -34.86 33.15
C LEU A 220 5.58 -34.15 33.10
N PRO A 221 6.57 -34.61 33.89
CA PRO A 221 7.93 -34.08 33.84
C PRO A 221 8.47 -34.03 32.41
N PHE A 222 8.88 -32.83 31.98
CA PHE A 222 9.42 -32.58 30.66
C PHE A 222 10.66 -31.70 30.81
N ASP A 223 11.72 -32.03 30.09
CA ASP A 223 12.90 -31.18 30.01
C ASP A 223 12.49 -29.84 29.34
N GLU A 224 12.59 -28.71 30.03
CA GLU A 224 12.27 -27.41 29.43
C GLU A 224 13.51 -26.63 28.95
N SER A 225 14.71 -27.21 29.08
CA SER A 225 15.97 -26.57 28.71
C SER A 225 15.99 -26.11 27.25
N VAL A 226 16.50 -24.89 27.04
CA VAL A 226 16.74 -24.30 25.72
C VAL A 226 18.25 -24.19 25.56
N PRO A 227 18.87 -24.92 24.60
CA PRO A 227 20.31 -24.85 24.37
C PRO A 227 20.76 -23.43 24.03
N SER A 228 21.94 -23.06 24.52
CA SER A 228 22.63 -21.83 24.19
C SER A 228 23.46 -21.98 22.92
N ALA A 229 23.68 -20.87 22.20
CA ALA A 229 24.64 -20.84 21.10
C ALA A 229 26.09 -21.15 21.55
N ALA A 230 26.40 -20.95 22.84
CA ALA A 230 27.70 -21.29 23.43
C ALA A 230 27.92 -22.80 23.64
N ASP A 231 26.84 -23.59 23.67
CA ASP A 231 26.90 -25.05 23.88
C ASP A 231 27.33 -25.79 22.60
N CYS A 232 27.32 -25.09 21.45
CA CYS A 232 27.67 -25.62 20.14
C CYS A 232 29.07 -25.16 19.72
N GLN A 233 30.09 -25.96 20.06
CA GLN A 233 31.48 -25.66 19.72
C GLN A 233 31.81 -26.02 18.26
N SER A 234 31.24 -27.11 17.75
CA SER A 234 31.37 -27.52 16.35
C SER A 234 30.03 -27.46 15.58
N PRO A 235 30.07 -27.45 14.22
CA PRO A 235 28.87 -27.62 13.40
C PRO A 235 28.11 -28.91 13.68
N GLU A 236 28.77 -29.99 14.10
CA GLU A 236 28.09 -31.26 14.43
C GLU A 236 27.31 -31.18 15.73
N ASP A 237 27.85 -30.47 16.74
CA ASP A 237 27.21 -30.31 18.04
C ASP A 237 25.89 -29.55 17.91
N PHE A 238 25.82 -28.59 16.98
CA PHE A 238 24.58 -27.91 16.61
C PHE A 238 23.48 -28.92 16.20
N TYR A 239 23.75 -29.81 15.24
CA TYR A 239 22.75 -30.79 14.79
C TYR A 239 22.37 -31.79 15.89
N LYS A 240 23.33 -32.21 16.72
CA LYS A 240 23.09 -33.14 17.83
C LYS A 240 22.23 -32.48 18.92
N ILE A 241 22.63 -31.31 19.41
CA ILE A 241 22.00 -30.61 20.53
C ILE A 241 20.65 -30.00 20.12
N PHE A 242 20.61 -29.17 19.07
CA PHE A 242 19.35 -28.58 18.62
C PHE A 242 18.43 -29.61 17.95
N GLY A 243 18.96 -30.59 17.23
CA GLY A 243 18.15 -31.67 16.66
C GLY A 243 17.40 -32.46 17.74
N ALA A 244 18.10 -32.85 18.82
CA ALA A 244 17.46 -33.45 19.98
C ALA A 244 16.42 -32.51 20.61
N ALA A 245 16.74 -31.22 20.77
CA ALA A 245 15.84 -30.20 21.32
C ALA A 245 14.56 -29.96 20.48
N PHE A 246 14.64 -30.03 19.15
CA PHE A 246 13.46 -29.94 18.30
C PHE A 246 12.63 -31.23 18.34
N GLN A 247 13.25 -32.41 18.25
CA GLN A 247 12.54 -33.70 18.32
C GLN A 247 11.72 -33.87 19.60
N ARG A 248 12.29 -33.51 20.76
CA ARG A 248 11.59 -33.60 22.05
C ARG A 248 10.43 -32.60 22.18
N ASN A 249 10.51 -31.40 21.58
CA ASN A 249 9.39 -30.45 21.55
C ASN A 249 8.35 -30.78 20.46
N ALA A 250 8.74 -31.48 19.39
CA ALA A 250 7.86 -31.87 18.28
C ALA A 250 6.64 -32.71 18.71
N ARG A 251 6.73 -33.42 19.86
CA ARG A 251 5.61 -34.17 20.44
C ARG A 251 4.37 -33.30 20.67
N TRP A 252 4.60 -32.01 20.98
CA TRP A 252 3.56 -31.02 21.26
C TRP A 252 2.96 -30.36 20.02
N SER A 253 3.45 -30.63 18.81
CA SER A 253 2.94 -29.94 17.62
C SER A 253 1.52 -30.36 17.25
N VAL A 254 0.67 -29.36 16.99
CA VAL A 254 -0.66 -29.54 16.35
C VAL A 254 -0.48 -30.00 14.90
N ASN A 255 0.45 -29.38 14.19
CA ASN A 255 0.63 -29.54 12.75
C ASN A 255 1.60 -30.69 12.44
N ARG A 256 1.22 -31.57 11.50
CA ARG A 256 1.99 -32.77 11.14
C ARG A 256 1.98 -32.98 9.62
N PRO A 257 3.06 -33.51 9.02
CA PRO A 257 4.32 -33.95 9.66
C PRO A 257 5.16 -32.79 10.19
N VAL A 258 5.99 -33.06 11.20
CA VAL A 258 6.95 -32.08 11.74
C VAL A 258 8.27 -32.19 10.96
N PRO A 259 8.79 -31.11 10.35
CA PRO A 259 10.05 -31.15 9.63
C PRO A 259 11.24 -31.37 10.57
N THR A 260 12.25 -32.09 10.09
CA THR A 260 13.50 -32.36 10.81
C THR A 260 14.55 -31.29 10.48
N LEU A 261 15.48 -31.03 11.42
CA LEU A 261 16.54 -30.01 11.27
C LEU A 261 17.51 -30.28 10.09
N GLY A 262 17.58 -31.53 9.66
CA GLY A 262 18.51 -32.01 8.64
C GLY A 262 19.95 -32.06 9.14
N ASP A 263 20.86 -31.89 8.19
CA ASP A 263 22.31 -31.97 8.33
C ASP A 263 23.00 -30.78 7.59
N CYS A 264 24.32 -30.84 7.46
CA CYS A 264 25.08 -29.83 6.71
C CYS A 264 24.91 -29.88 5.18
N SER A 265 24.39 -30.99 4.62
CA SER A 265 24.13 -31.13 3.17
C SER A 265 22.72 -30.71 2.75
N THR A 266 21.80 -30.55 3.70
CA THR A 266 20.40 -30.15 3.49
C THR A 266 20.32 -28.80 2.76
N PRO A 267 19.56 -28.71 1.64
CA PRO A 267 19.48 -27.48 0.84
C PRO A 267 18.75 -26.37 1.58
N LEU A 268 19.16 -25.12 1.37
CA LEU A 268 18.63 -23.94 2.08
C LEU A 268 17.10 -23.82 2.02
N SER A 269 16.44 -24.18 0.92
CA SER A 269 14.97 -24.21 0.81
C SER A 269 14.31 -25.07 1.91
N ALA A 270 14.85 -26.26 2.17
CA ALA A 270 14.33 -27.15 3.22
C ALA A 270 14.66 -26.63 4.63
N VAL A 271 15.74 -25.87 4.79
CA VAL A 271 16.09 -25.17 6.03
C VAL A 271 15.12 -24.01 6.29
N GLU A 272 14.77 -23.26 5.25
CA GLU A 272 13.78 -22.18 5.30
C GLU A 272 12.39 -22.72 5.67
N GLU A 273 11.92 -23.80 5.00
CA GLU A 273 10.67 -24.50 5.34
C GLU A 273 10.65 -25.02 6.79
N PHE A 274 11.77 -25.59 7.26
CA PHE A 274 11.93 -26.02 8.65
C PHE A 274 11.77 -24.84 9.62
N TYR A 275 12.46 -23.72 9.39
CA TYR A 275 12.36 -22.57 10.27
C TYR A 275 11.01 -21.87 10.18
N GLU A 276 10.37 -21.79 9.01
CA GLU A 276 9.01 -21.28 8.86
C GLU A 276 8.00 -22.06 9.72
N PHE A 277 8.04 -23.40 9.64
CA PHE A 277 7.22 -24.27 10.50
C PHE A 277 7.45 -23.99 11.99
N TRP A 278 8.71 -23.84 12.41
CA TRP A 278 9.04 -23.66 13.83
C TRP A 278 8.79 -22.22 14.34
N PHE A 279 8.87 -21.19 13.50
CA PHE A 279 8.41 -19.84 13.84
C PHE A 279 6.87 -19.76 13.91
N ALA A 280 6.17 -20.58 13.11
CA ALA A 280 4.71 -20.77 13.16
C ALA A 280 4.28 -21.92 14.09
N PHE A 281 5.11 -22.34 15.06
CA PHE A 281 4.83 -23.53 15.86
C PHE A 281 3.59 -23.40 16.75
N GLU A 282 2.57 -24.20 16.45
CA GLU A 282 1.36 -24.33 17.26
C GLU A 282 1.46 -25.56 18.18
N SER A 283 1.31 -25.32 19.49
CA SER A 283 1.41 -26.33 20.53
C SER A 283 0.02 -26.78 21.01
N TRP A 284 -0.23 -28.09 21.11
CA TRP A 284 -1.42 -28.61 21.77
C TRP A 284 -1.28 -28.73 23.29
N ARG A 285 -0.14 -28.36 23.87
CA ARG A 285 0.13 -28.45 25.31
C ARG A 285 -0.89 -27.61 26.10
N ASP A 286 -1.49 -28.19 27.14
CA ASP A 286 -2.54 -27.59 27.97
C ASP A 286 -2.00 -27.31 29.38
N PHE A 287 -2.18 -26.08 29.84
CA PHE A 287 -1.65 -25.58 31.12
C PHE A 287 -2.67 -25.60 32.27
N GLY A 288 -3.79 -26.31 32.11
CA GLY A 288 -4.85 -26.44 33.13
C GLY A 288 -4.41 -27.03 34.47
N VAL A 289 -3.23 -27.66 34.56
CA VAL A 289 -2.62 -28.05 35.86
C VAL A 289 -2.35 -26.84 36.77
N HIS A 290 -2.15 -25.66 36.18
CA HIS A 290 -1.93 -24.41 36.91
C HIS A 290 -3.23 -23.67 37.26
N ASP A 291 -4.41 -24.20 36.91
CA ASP A 291 -5.69 -23.62 37.35
C ASP A 291 -5.75 -23.60 38.89
N GLU A 292 -5.87 -22.41 39.47
CA GLU A 292 -5.88 -22.20 40.93
C GLU A 292 -7.26 -22.43 41.55
N HIS A 293 -8.34 -22.17 40.81
CA HIS A 293 -9.71 -22.32 41.29
C HIS A 293 -10.38 -23.58 40.76
N ASP A 294 -11.02 -24.36 41.64
CA ASP A 294 -11.86 -25.49 41.23
C ASP A 294 -13.28 -25.00 40.92
N LEU A 295 -13.74 -25.19 39.68
CA LEU A 295 -15.04 -24.72 39.20
C LEU A 295 -16.23 -25.45 39.84
N ASP A 296 -15.99 -26.60 40.47
CA ASP A 296 -17.00 -27.37 41.19
C ASP A 296 -17.15 -26.92 42.65
N GLN A 297 -16.27 -26.04 43.16
CA GLN A 297 -16.40 -25.39 44.47
C GLN A 297 -17.20 -24.08 44.44
N ALA A 298 -17.53 -23.54 43.27
CA ALA A 298 -18.24 -22.28 43.14
C ALA A 298 -19.68 -22.37 43.70
N ALA A 299 -20.00 -21.57 44.71
CA ALA A 299 -21.33 -21.51 45.32
C ALA A 299 -22.38 -20.88 44.40
N CYS A 300 -21.97 -20.08 43.40
CA CYS A 300 -22.89 -19.50 42.44
C CYS A 300 -22.32 -19.34 41.02
N ARG A 301 -23.21 -19.09 40.04
CA ARG A 301 -22.86 -18.86 38.62
C ARG A 301 -21.92 -17.67 38.39
N LEU A 302 -22.02 -16.61 39.21
CA LEU A 302 -21.17 -15.43 39.09
C LEU A 302 -19.73 -15.73 39.54
N GLU A 303 -19.60 -16.44 40.65
CA GLU A 303 -18.34 -16.93 41.18
C GLU A 303 -17.68 -17.92 40.20
N ARG A 304 -18.43 -18.90 39.67
CA ARG A 304 -17.92 -19.82 38.65
C ARG A 304 -17.37 -19.07 37.42
N ARG A 305 -18.07 -18.04 36.94
CA ARG A 305 -17.61 -17.16 35.83
C ARG A 305 -16.41 -16.28 36.20
N TRP A 306 -16.19 -15.99 37.48
CA TRP A 306 -15.01 -15.31 37.96
C TRP A 306 -13.83 -16.27 37.99
N MET A 307 -13.99 -17.46 38.59
CA MET A 307 -13.00 -18.55 38.60
C MET A 307 -12.60 -18.99 37.18
N GLU A 308 -13.55 -19.14 36.26
CA GLU A 308 -13.29 -19.46 34.84
C GLU A 308 -12.41 -18.40 34.16
N ARG A 309 -12.65 -17.11 34.44
CA ARG A 309 -11.83 -16.00 33.89
C ARG A 309 -10.44 -15.96 34.53
N GLU A 310 -10.35 -16.23 35.81
CA GLU A 310 -9.09 -16.18 36.56
C GLU A 310 -8.17 -17.35 36.16
N ASN A 311 -8.71 -18.57 36.07
CA ASN A 311 -8.01 -19.72 35.49
C ASN A 311 -7.61 -19.47 34.02
N ALA A 312 -8.45 -18.82 33.22
CA ALA A 312 -8.09 -18.43 31.85
C ALA A 312 -6.95 -17.40 31.81
N ARG A 313 -6.91 -16.44 32.75
CA ARG A 313 -5.81 -15.48 32.92
C ARG A 313 -4.49 -16.19 33.27
N ILE A 314 -4.55 -17.15 34.18
CA ILE A 314 -3.40 -17.98 34.58
C ILE A 314 -2.90 -18.82 33.39
N LYS A 315 -3.79 -19.55 32.71
CA LYS A 315 -3.43 -20.32 31.50
C LYS A 315 -2.81 -19.44 30.40
N LYS A 316 -3.38 -18.26 30.11
CA LYS A 316 -2.81 -17.30 29.15
C LYS A 316 -1.36 -16.91 29.50
N LYS A 317 -1.03 -16.75 30.79
CA LYS A 317 0.35 -16.49 31.26
C LYS A 317 1.29 -17.66 30.93
N TYR A 318 0.91 -18.90 31.21
CA TYR A 318 1.74 -20.07 30.92
C TYR A 318 1.88 -20.33 29.42
N ILE A 319 0.80 -20.18 28.63
CA ILE A 319 0.84 -20.27 27.16
C ILE A 319 1.79 -19.21 26.58
N LYS A 320 1.74 -17.97 27.08
CA LYS A 320 2.66 -16.88 26.66
C LYS A 320 4.12 -17.23 26.99
N ASN A 321 4.39 -17.76 28.18
CA ASN A 321 5.72 -18.18 28.58
C ASN A 321 6.25 -19.35 27.73
N GLU A 322 5.42 -20.36 27.44
CA GLU A 322 5.80 -21.48 26.56
C GLU A 322 6.08 -21.02 25.14
N ARG A 323 5.22 -20.14 24.58
CA ARG A 323 5.45 -19.54 23.27
C ARG A 323 6.78 -18.78 23.23
N ALA A 324 7.10 -18.00 24.26
CA ALA A 324 8.37 -17.31 24.38
C ALA A 324 9.57 -18.28 24.52
N ARG A 325 9.40 -19.41 25.23
CA ARG A 325 10.43 -20.46 25.37
C ARG A 325 10.73 -21.13 24.02
N ILE A 326 9.69 -21.53 23.27
CA ILE A 326 9.84 -22.11 21.94
C ILE A 326 10.42 -21.07 20.96
N GLN A 327 9.92 -19.83 20.96
CA GLN A 327 10.47 -18.77 20.13
C GLN A 327 11.96 -18.55 20.41
N LYS A 328 12.38 -18.50 21.68
CA LYS A 328 13.80 -18.39 22.06
C LYS A 328 14.63 -19.58 21.55
N LEU A 329 14.10 -20.81 21.59
CA LEU A 329 14.76 -22.00 21.03
C LEU A 329 15.00 -21.83 19.53
N VAL A 330 13.98 -21.41 18.77
CA VAL A 330 14.04 -21.22 17.32
C VAL A 330 14.98 -20.08 16.95
N GLU A 331 14.89 -18.94 17.62
CA GLU A 331 15.76 -17.77 17.40
C GLU A 331 17.23 -18.11 17.70
N THR A 332 17.50 -18.80 18.81
CA THR A 332 18.87 -19.21 19.18
C THR A 332 19.42 -20.21 18.17
N ALA A 333 18.61 -21.19 17.73
CA ALA A 333 19.00 -22.14 16.69
C ALA A 333 19.29 -21.44 15.36
N HIS A 334 18.39 -20.57 14.88
CA HIS A 334 18.52 -19.83 13.63
C HIS A 334 19.71 -18.85 13.63
N ALA A 335 20.09 -18.31 14.81
CA ALA A 335 21.30 -17.52 14.99
C ALA A 335 22.58 -18.39 15.05
N ALA A 336 22.47 -19.64 15.52
CA ALA A 336 23.60 -20.55 15.67
C ALA A 336 23.90 -21.39 14.40
N ASP A 337 22.90 -21.64 13.54
CA ASP A 337 22.98 -22.55 12.39
C ASP A 337 24.15 -22.19 11.43
N PRO A 338 25.08 -23.14 11.16
CA PRO A 338 26.19 -22.93 10.25
C PRO A 338 25.77 -22.51 8.82
N ARG A 339 24.67 -23.07 8.30
CA ARG A 339 24.18 -22.85 6.92
C ARG A 339 23.69 -21.42 6.75
N ILE A 340 22.91 -20.94 7.71
CA ILE A 340 22.39 -19.56 7.74
C ILE A 340 23.51 -18.54 8.00
N LYS A 341 24.51 -18.89 8.83
CA LYS A 341 25.71 -18.05 9.02
C LYS A 341 26.48 -17.84 7.72
N GLN A 342 26.73 -18.91 6.96
CA GLN A 342 27.39 -18.84 5.65
C GLN A 342 26.60 -17.97 4.66
N GLN A 343 25.30 -18.22 4.51
CA GLN A 343 24.41 -17.42 3.64
C GLN A 343 24.44 -15.92 3.98
N LYS A 344 24.39 -15.57 5.28
CA LYS A 344 24.46 -14.16 5.75
C LYS A 344 25.84 -13.53 5.50
N GLU A 345 26.93 -14.30 5.62
CA GLU A 345 28.27 -13.80 5.32
C GLU A 345 28.45 -13.54 3.82
N GLU A 346 27.96 -14.45 2.95
CA GLU A 346 27.95 -14.25 1.50
C GLU A 346 27.10 -13.06 1.08
N GLU A 347 25.89 -12.91 1.64
CA GLU A 347 25.02 -11.77 1.35
C GLU A 347 25.67 -10.45 1.81
N ARG A 348 26.37 -10.45 2.95
CA ARG A 348 27.14 -9.30 3.43
C ARG A 348 28.29 -8.96 2.47
N LYS A 349 29.09 -9.95 2.04
CA LYS A 349 30.16 -9.76 1.05
C LYS A 349 29.63 -9.20 -0.26
N LYS A 350 28.54 -9.77 -0.82
CA LYS A 350 27.87 -9.27 -2.03
C LYS A 350 27.41 -7.81 -1.87
N LYS A 351 26.83 -7.44 -0.72
CA LYS A 351 26.43 -6.05 -0.42
C LYS A 351 27.61 -5.10 -0.21
N GLU A 352 28.74 -5.58 0.31
CA GLU A 352 29.98 -4.81 0.45
C GLU A 352 30.63 -4.57 -0.93
N GLU A 353 30.67 -5.60 -1.79
CA GLU A 353 31.10 -5.53 -3.19
C GLU A 353 30.21 -4.60 -4.02
N GLU A 354 28.88 -4.70 -3.90
CA GLU A 354 27.92 -3.81 -4.57
C GLU A 354 28.11 -2.34 -4.16
N LYS A 355 28.25 -2.07 -2.85
CA LYS A 355 28.54 -0.72 -2.35
C LYS A 355 29.89 -0.20 -2.83
N ALA A 356 30.91 -1.05 -2.89
CA ALA A 356 32.22 -0.69 -3.42
C ALA A 356 32.15 -0.37 -4.92
N ALA A 357 31.40 -1.16 -5.70
CA ALA A 357 31.16 -0.91 -7.13
C ALA A 357 30.37 0.39 -7.36
N GLN A 358 29.30 0.62 -6.57
CA GLN A 358 28.51 1.85 -6.64
C GLN A 358 29.35 3.09 -6.28
N LEU A 359 30.25 3.00 -5.30
CA LEU A 359 31.15 4.09 -4.94
C LEU A 359 32.14 4.40 -6.08
N ARG A 360 32.75 3.38 -6.70
CA ARG A 360 33.63 3.54 -7.87
C ARG A 360 32.89 4.19 -9.04
N ALA A 361 31.73 3.66 -9.42
CA ALA A 361 30.90 4.21 -10.49
C ALA A 361 30.48 5.66 -10.23
N ARG A 362 30.17 6.02 -8.98
CA ARG A 362 29.87 7.41 -8.58
C ARG A 362 31.09 8.32 -8.70
N GLU A 363 32.29 7.84 -8.35
CA GLU A 363 33.52 8.62 -8.50
C GLU A 363 33.88 8.83 -9.98
N GLU A 364 33.78 7.78 -10.80
CA GLU A 364 33.99 7.84 -12.25
C GLU A 364 32.99 8.80 -12.92
N ALA A 365 31.70 8.72 -12.58
CA ALA A 365 30.68 9.64 -13.07
C ALA A 365 30.94 11.10 -12.67
N ARG A 366 31.46 11.34 -11.45
CA ARG A 366 31.88 12.70 -11.02
C ARG A 366 33.04 13.21 -11.87
N ARG A 367 34.08 12.40 -12.08
CA ARG A 367 35.24 12.78 -12.91
C ARG A 367 34.79 13.09 -14.36
N ALA A 368 33.95 12.24 -14.94
CA ALA A 368 33.39 12.47 -16.28
C ALA A 368 32.55 13.76 -16.37
N ALA A 369 31.74 14.07 -15.35
CA ALA A 369 30.96 15.30 -15.31
C ALA A 369 31.83 16.57 -15.13
N GLU A 370 32.89 16.49 -14.32
CA GLU A 370 33.87 17.58 -14.20
C GLU A 370 34.60 17.82 -15.53
N ASP A 371 35.02 16.77 -16.22
CA ASP A 371 35.70 16.89 -17.52
C ASP A 371 34.78 17.37 -18.65
N GLN A 372 33.51 16.95 -18.65
CA GLN A 372 32.50 17.50 -19.56
C GLN A 372 32.27 18.98 -19.30
N LYS A 373 32.14 19.39 -18.03
CA LYS A 373 31.96 20.81 -17.67
C LYS A 373 33.15 21.68 -18.09
N ARG A 374 34.40 21.18 -17.97
CA ARG A 374 35.59 21.88 -18.48
C ARG A 374 35.51 22.11 -19.99
N ARG A 375 35.11 21.10 -20.77
CA ARG A 375 34.95 21.20 -22.24
C ARG A 375 33.84 22.19 -22.61
N GLU A 376 32.70 22.14 -21.94
CA GLU A 376 31.59 23.07 -22.16
C GLU A 376 31.99 24.53 -21.82
N GLU A 377 32.77 24.75 -20.75
CA GLU A 377 33.31 26.06 -20.38
C GLU A 377 34.41 26.56 -21.34
N GLU A 378 35.17 25.68 -21.98
CA GLU A 378 36.12 26.02 -23.06
C GLU A 378 35.40 26.39 -24.36
N GLU A 379 34.42 25.58 -24.78
CA GLU A 379 33.59 25.88 -25.96
C GLU A 379 32.78 27.17 -25.80
N ALA A 380 32.21 27.40 -24.61
CA ALA A 380 31.46 28.63 -24.32
C ALA A 380 32.36 29.87 -24.45
N ARG A 381 33.58 29.83 -23.89
CA ARG A 381 34.56 30.92 -24.03
C ARG A 381 34.93 31.17 -25.49
N SER A 382 35.15 30.11 -26.28
CA SER A 382 35.45 30.24 -27.71
C SER A 382 34.30 30.93 -28.46
N ARG A 383 33.05 30.52 -28.20
CA ARG A 383 31.86 31.11 -28.83
C ARG A 383 31.64 32.57 -28.40
N GLU A 384 31.90 32.90 -27.14
CA GLU A 384 31.83 34.27 -26.63
C GLU A 384 32.89 35.18 -27.29
N GLU A 385 34.14 34.69 -27.42
CA GLU A 385 35.20 35.43 -28.13
C GLU A 385 34.85 35.67 -29.60
N GLU A 386 34.36 34.65 -30.31
CA GLU A 386 33.91 34.77 -31.70
C GLU A 386 32.74 35.77 -31.84
N ALA A 387 31.74 35.69 -30.97
CA ALA A 387 30.62 36.62 -30.95
C ALA A 387 31.07 38.07 -30.66
N GLN A 388 32.04 38.28 -29.76
CA GLN A 388 32.62 39.60 -29.51
C GLN A 388 33.40 40.14 -30.72
N ARG A 389 34.15 39.28 -31.44
CA ARG A 389 34.86 39.67 -32.67
C ARG A 389 33.88 40.09 -33.77
N LEU A 390 32.83 39.30 -34.00
CA LEU A 390 31.75 39.62 -34.95
C LEU A 390 31.01 40.91 -34.58
N LEU A 391 30.71 41.12 -33.29
CA LEU A 391 30.05 42.35 -32.84
C LEU A 391 30.94 43.59 -33.07
N LYS A 392 32.24 43.50 -32.81
CA LYS A 392 33.20 44.58 -33.09
C LYS A 392 33.28 44.90 -34.59
N GLN A 393 33.32 43.88 -35.44
CA GLN A 393 33.27 44.05 -36.91
C GLN A 393 31.97 44.73 -37.35
N GLN A 394 30.80 44.29 -36.89
CA GLN A 394 29.53 44.94 -37.20
C GLN A 394 29.45 46.39 -36.69
N GLN A 395 30.06 46.71 -35.55
CA GLN A 395 30.13 48.08 -35.04
C GLN A 395 31.02 48.98 -35.93
N GLN A 396 32.15 48.47 -36.41
CA GLN A 396 33.02 49.15 -37.38
C GLN A 396 32.31 49.37 -38.72
N GLU A 397 31.71 48.33 -39.30
CA GLU A 397 30.95 48.41 -40.56
C GLU A 397 29.81 49.44 -40.45
N ARG A 398 29.05 49.43 -39.35
CA ARG A 398 28.01 50.43 -39.08
C ARG A 398 28.57 51.84 -38.89
N ALA A 399 29.78 52.00 -38.35
CA ALA A 399 30.42 53.31 -38.21
C ALA A 399 30.83 53.89 -39.57
N ILE A 400 31.48 53.08 -40.39
CA ILE A 400 31.87 53.41 -41.78
C ILE A 400 30.61 53.74 -42.59
N LEU A 401 29.57 52.89 -42.53
CA LEU A 401 28.29 53.11 -43.22
C LEU A 401 27.59 54.40 -42.78
N ARG A 402 27.66 54.81 -41.50
CA ARG A 402 27.12 56.12 -41.07
C ARG A 402 27.79 57.30 -41.79
N LYS A 403 29.11 57.25 -41.98
CA LYS A 403 29.86 58.28 -42.72
C LYS A 403 29.48 58.30 -44.20
N TRP A 404 29.41 57.13 -44.84
CA TRP A 404 28.93 57.00 -46.22
C TRP A 404 27.47 57.47 -46.42
N ARG A 405 26.57 57.22 -45.46
CA ARG A 405 25.20 57.78 -45.47
C ARG A 405 25.19 59.31 -45.33
N GLN A 406 26.17 59.91 -44.65
CA GLN A 406 26.31 61.38 -44.56
C GLN A 406 26.78 61.96 -45.90
N THR A 407 27.82 61.41 -46.52
CA THR A 407 28.34 61.89 -47.81
C THR A 407 27.32 61.70 -48.94
N PHE A 408 26.58 60.58 -48.96
CA PHE A 408 25.43 60.36 -49.86
C PHE A 408 24.39 61.49 -49.80
N ARG A 409 23.98 61.88 -48.59
CA ARG A 409 22.98 62.96 -48.42
C ARG A 409 23.55 64.35 -48.70
N TRP A 410 24.84 64.57 -48.39
CA TRP A 410 25.52 65.84 -48.67
C TRP A 410 25.64 66.07 -50.18
N LEU A 411 26.12 65.07 -50.93
CA LEU A 411 26.24 65.11 -52.39
C LEU A 411 24.89 65.43 -53.05
N TYR A 412 23.84 64.70 -52.67
CA TYR A 412 22.50 64.92 -53.21
C TYR A 412 21.98 66.34 -52.92
N ARG A 413 22.18 66.86 -51.70
CA ARG A 413 21.76 68.23 -51.35
C ARG A 413 22.51 69.26 -52.19
N ARG A 414 23.85 69.13 -52.29
CA ARG A 414 24.70 70.07 -53.03
C ARG A 414 24.41 70.09 -54.53
N LEU A 415 23.96 68.97 -55.08
CA LEU A 415 23.53 68.85 -56.48
C LEU A 415 22.10 69.35 -56.74
N GLY A 416 21.26 69.47 -55.72
CA GLY A 416 19.87 69.93 -55.83
C GLY A 416 19.69 71.45 -55.68
N GLU A 417 20.76 72.21 -55.46
CA GLU A 417 20.75 73.67 -55.34
C GLU A 417 20.66 74.35 -56.73
N GLY A 418 19.49 74.31 -57.39
CA GLY A 418 19.25 75.10 -58.61
C GLY A 418 18.14 74.66 -59.57
N GLU A 419 17.65 73.43 -59.53
CA GLU A 419 16.56 72.96 -60.42
C GLU A 419 15.15 73.18 -59.82
N GLU A 420 14.18 73.51 -60.68
CA GLU A 420 12.77 73.61 -60.28
C GLU A 420 12.21 72.23 -59.85
N GLN A 421 11.27 72.26 -58.90
CA GLN A 421 10.98 71.17 -57.95
C GLN A 421 10.33 69.88 -58.52
N SER A 422 10.29 69.68 -59.84
CA SER A 422 9.56 68.58 -60.49
C SER A 422 10.29 67.23 -60.50
N THR A 423 11.63 67.21 -60.37
CA THR A 423 12.48 66.02 -60.54
C THR A 423 13.11 65.47 -59.25
N LEU A 424 12.99 66.17 -58.12
CA LEU A 424 13.79 65.86 -56.92
C LEU A 424 13.13 64.82 -55.99
N LEU A 425 13.92 63.83 -55.53
CA LEU A 425 13.63 63.06 -54.32
C LEU A 425 13.46 64.02 -53.13
N ASN A 426 12.28 64.01 -52.52
CA ASN A 426 12.02 64.67 -51.24
C ASN A 426 12.98 64.16 -50.14
N PRO A 427 13.40 64.99 -49.17
CA PRO A 427 14.25 64.59 -48.05
C PRO A 427 13.88 63.26 -47.34
N VAL A 428 12.58 62.94 -47.22
CA VAL A 428 12.11 61.66 -46.64
C VAL A 428 12.49 60.48 -47.53
N ARG A 429 12.27 60.58 -48.84
CA ARG A 429 12.62 59.54 -49.83
C ARG A 429 14.14 59.35 -49.92
N LEU A 430 14.89 60.45 -49.86
CA LEU A 430 16.35 60.40 -49.80
C LEU A 430 16.82 59.72 -48.51
N GLN A 431 16.17 59.98 -47.37
CA GLN A 431 16.48 59.32 -46.11
C GLN A 431 16.19 57.82 -46.18
N GLU A 432 15.01 57.40 -46.68
CA GLU A 432 14.66 55.99 -46.92
C GLU A 432 15.70 55.29 -47.82
N LEU A 433 16.01 55.86 -48.99
CA LEU A 433 17.04 55.34 -49.89
C LEU A 433 18.40 55.23 -49.18
N SER A 434 18.78 56.30 -48.46
CA SER A 434 20.04 56.34 -47.71
C SER A 434 20.08 55.37 -46.53
N MET A 435 18.95 54.78 -46.10
CA MET A 435 18.89 53.79 -45.03
C MET A 435 18.78 52.35 -45.55
N ALA A 436 18.13 52.16 -46.71
CA ALA A 436 17.87 50.84 -47.26
C ALA A 436 19.11 50.15 -47.87
N LEU A 437 20.09 50.92 -48.36
CA LEU A 437 21.35 50.38 -48.90
C LEU A 437 22.24 49.82 -47.78
N ASN A 438 22.85 48.66 -47.98
CA ASN A 438 23.94 48.17 -47.13
C ASN A 438 25.29 48.86 -47.47
N LEU A 439 26.40 48.50 -46.80
CA LEU A 439 27.69 49.17 -47.04
C LEU A 439 28.20 48.96 -48.46
N GLU A 440 28.14 47.74 -48.98
CA GLU A 440 28.61 47.41 -50.32
C GLU A 440 27.75 48.08 -51.40
N GLU A 441 26.43 48.04 -51.29
CA GLU A 441 25.50 48.72 -52.21
C GLU A 441 25.65 50.24 -52.19
N MET A 442 25.90 50.82 -51.01
CA MET A 442 26.17 52.25 -50.85
C MET A 442 27.49 52.64 -51.51
N HIS A 443 28.54 51.85 -51.29
CA HIS A 443 29.86 52.09 -51.85
C HIS A 443 29.88 51.91 -53.36
N GLN A 444 29.25 50.87 -53.90
CA GLN A 444 29.07 50.68 -55.34
C GLN A 444 28.28 51.83 -56.00
N PHE A 445 27.20 52.29 -55.35
CA PHE A 445 26.43 53.42 -55.86
C PHE A 445 27.27 54.71 -55.86
N LEU A 446 27.96 55.02 -54.77
CA LEU A 446 28.79 56.22 -54.71
C LEU A 446 30.00 56.14 -55.63
N ARG A 447 30.58 54.97 -55.87
CA ARG A 447 31.61 54.78 -56.91
C ARG A 447 31.13 55.22 -58.29
N THR A 448 29.91 54.89 -58.70
CA THR A 448 29.38 55.34 -60.00
C THR A 448 29.08 56.85 -60.00
N VAL A 449 28.63 57.42 -58.88
CA VAL A 449 28.47 58.88 -58.72
C VAL A 449 29.80 59.62 -58.84
N TYR A 450 30.82 59.21 -58.08
CA TYR A 450 32.18 59.79 -58.13
C TYR A 450 32.80 59.64 -59.52
N GLN A 451 32.54 58.53 -60.22
CA GLN A 451 32.98 58.32 -61.61
C GLN A 451 32.33 59.32 -62.58
N LYS A 452 31.06 59.70 -62.40
CA LYS A 452 30.37 60.72 -63.21
C LYS A 452 30.83 62.14 -62.90
N LEU A 453 31.31 62.39 -61.68
CA LEU A 453 31.85 63.67 -61.24
C LEU A 453 33.35 63.84 -61.52
N GLY A 454 34.08 62.78 -61.88
CA GLY A 454 35.53 62.83 -62.10
C GLY A 454 36.36 62.91 -60.81
N LEU A 455 35.85 62.32 -59.71
CA LEU A 455 36.43 62.41 -58.37
C LEU A 455 36.99 61.07 -57.85
N GLN A 456 37.33 60.13 -58.74
CA GLN A 456 37.63 58.73 -58.40
C GLN A 456 38.70 58.58 -57.30
N ASP A 457 39.74 59.42 -57.32
CA ASP A 457 40.89 59.34 -56.40
C ASP A 457 40.57 59.84 -54.97
N LEU A 458 39.42 60.51 -54.77
CA LEU A 458 38.95 61.04 -53.49
C LEU A 458 37.83 60.17 -52.87
N MET A 459 37.68 58.93 -53.31
CA MET A 459 36.54 58.09 -52.91
C MET A 459 36.64 57.57 -51.47
N GLN A 460 37.77 56.99 -51.07
CA GLN A 460 37.94 56.39 -49.73
C GLN A 460 39.37 56.54 -49.20
N ASP A 461 39.55 56.49 -47.87
CA ASP A 461 40.85 56.40 -47.21
C ASP A 461 41.30 54.94 -46.97
N GLU A 462 42.46 54.76 -46.32
CA GLU A 462 43.01 53.44 -45.96
C GLU A 462 42.13 52.66 -44.98
N MET A 463 41.21 53.33 -44.29
CA MET A 463 40.27 52.74 -43.33
C MET A 463 38.89 52.43 -43.97
N GLY A 464 38.71 52.70 -45.26
CA GLY A 464 37.46 52.50 -46.00
C GLY A 464 36.38 53.56 -45.71
N GLU A 465 36.75 54.67 -45.08
CA GLU A 465 35.86 55.81 -44.85
C GLU A 465 35.90 56.78 -46.04
N PRO A 466 34.82 57.52 -46.31
CA PRO A 466 34.82 58.48 -47.41
C PRO A 466 35.71 59.68 -47.09
N GLN A 467 36.59 60.06 -48.01
CA GLN A 467 37.43 61.26 -47.85
C GLN A 467 36.58 62.55 -47.88
N PRO A 468 37.00 63.63 -47.20
CA PRO A 468 36.31 64.90 -47.24
C PRO A 468 36.30 65.50 -48.65
N LEU A 469 35.11 65.83 -49.14
CA LEU A 469 34.92 66.45 -50.45
C LEU A 469 35.18 67.97 -50.41
N PRO A 470 35.75 68.57 -51.47
CA PRO A 470 35.93 70.02 -51.57
C PRO A 470 34.64 70.82 -51.43
N GLU A 471 34.72 71.98 -50.77
CA GLU A 471 33.57 72.85 -50.46
C GLU A 471 32.99 73.55 -51.72
N ALA A 472 33.85 73.81 -52.70
CA ALA A 472 33.50 74.24 -54.06
C ALA A 472 33.80 73.12 -55.07
N LEU A 473 32.75 72.51 -55.63
CA LEU A 473 32.85 71.54 -56.70
C LEU A 473 32.41 72.21 -58.01
N ASN A 474 33.30 72.23 -59.01
CA ASN A 474 32.99 72.73 -60.35
C ASN A 474 32.25 71.65 -61.16
N ILE A 475 30.95 71.51 -60.92
CA ILE A 475 30.10 70.49 -61.55
C ILE A 475 29.35 71.08 -62.73
N SER A 476 29.49 70.49 -63.92
CA SER A 476 28.70 70.87 -65.11
C SER A 476 27.21 70.49 -64.93
N ALA A 477 26.29 71.29 -65.48
CA ALA A 477 24.85 70.98 -65.47
C ALA A 477 24.53 69.60 -66.07
N GLU A 478 25.31 69.14 -67.06
CA GLU A 478 25.19 67.79 -67.61
C GLU A 478 25.54 66.70 -66.57
N GLN A 479 26.59 66.92 -65.78
CA GLN A 479 27.01 66.03 -64.69
C GLN A 479 25.99 66.06 -63.54
N GLN A 480 25.46 67.23 -63.20
CA GLN A 480 24.41 67.39 -62.18
C GLN A 480 23.17 66.57 -62.54
N SER A 481 22.61 66.79 -63.74
CA SER A 481 21.43 66.05 -64.20
C SER A 481 21.69 64.54 -64.35
N ALA A 482 22.92 64.12 -64.70
CA ALA A 482 23.28 62.71 -64.80
C ALA A 482 23.32 62.04 -63.41
N VAL A 483 23.87 62.70 -62.39
CA VAL A 483 23.91 62.15 -61.03
C VAL A 483 22.51 62.12 -60.41
N LEU A 484 21.71 63.20 -60.53
CA LEU A 484 20.34 63.22 -59.99
C LEU A 484 19.46 62.10 -60.60
N ARG A 485 19.64 61.79 -61.89
CA ARG A 485 19.01 60.63 -62.55
C ARG A 485 19.41 59.29 -61.92
N LEU A 486 20.67 59.09 -61.52
CA LEU A 486 21.10 57.87 -60.83
C LEU A 486 20.42 57.68 -59.46
N TYR A 487 20.23 58.76 -58.69
CA TYR A 487 19.49 58.71 -57.42
C TYR A 487 18.01 58.34 -57.63
N LEU A 488 17.37 58.90 -58.66
CA LEU A 488 15.99 58.58 -59.05
C LEU A 488 15.84 57.12 -59.50
N GLU A 489 16.73 56.63 -60.37
CA GLU A 489 16.71 55.26 -60.88
C GLU A 489 16.94 54.24 -59.75
N LYS A 490 17.90 54.50 -58.84
CA LYS A 490 18.16 53.66 -57.67
C LYS A 490 16.97 53.63 -56.72
N TRP A 491 16.25 54.75 -56.56
CA TRP A 491 15.00 54.83 -55.79
C TRP A 491 13.86 54.02 -56.41
N GLN A 492 13.65 54.13 -57.72
CA GLN A 492 12.63 53.36 -58.43
C GLN A 492 12.90 51.85 -58.29
N LYS A 493 14.15 51.42 -58.55
CA LYS A 493 14.59 50.03 -58.36
C LYS A 493 14.42 49.53 -56.92
N LEU A 494 14.64 50.40 -55.91
CA LEU A 494 14.38 50.05 -54.52
C LEU A 494 12.89 49.75 -54.28
N LYS A 495 11.98 50.62 -54.74
CA LYS A 495 10.54 50.46 -54.54
C LYS A 495 9.95 49.30 -55.35
N GLU A 496 10.49 49.02 -56.53
CA GLU A 496 10.21 47.79 -57.27
C GLU A 496 10.65 46.55 -56.48
N ALA A 497 11.87 46.53 -55.94
CA ALA A 497 12.36 45.42 -55.12
C ALA A 497 11.57 45.23 -53.81
N GLU A 498 11.17 46.31 -53.13
CA GLU A 498 10.26 46.25 -51.97
C GLU A 498 8.91 45.63 -52.35
N LEU A 499 8.32 46.04 -53.47
CA LEU A 499 7.05 45.50 -53.96
C LEU A 499 7.15 44.00 -54.31
N GLN A 500 8.25 43.58 -54.96
CA GLN A 500 8.47 42.16 -55.27
C GLN A 500 8.74 41.32 -54.02
N ARG A 501 9.50 41.84 -53.04
CA ARG A 501 9.67 41.18 -51.72
C ARG A 501 8.34 41.05 -50.98
N GLY A 502 7.49 42.09 -51.03
CA GLY A 502 6.15 42.05 -50.44
C GLY A 502 5.26 40.97 -51.06
N LYS A 503 5.27 40.85 -52.40
CA LYS A 503 4.56 39.77 -53.12
C LYS A 503 5.11 38.39 -52.77
N ALA A 504 6.43 38.20 -52.82
CA ALA A 504 7.08 36.93 -52.48
C ALA A 504 6.78 36.49 -51.04
N ALA A 505 6.79 37.42 -50.07
CA ALA A 505 6.44 37.12 -48.68
C ALA A 505 4.94 36.77 -48.51
N GLN A 506 4.05 37.39 -49.29
CA GLN A 506 2.63 37.01 -49.32
C GLN A 506 2.43 35.62 -49.92
N GLU A 507 3.12 35.29 -51.02
CA GLU A 507 3.10 33.95 -51.62
C GLU A 507 3.68 32.88 -50.68
N GLU A 508 4.77 33.16 -49.97
CA GLU A 508 5.36 32.25 -48.99
C GLU A 508 4.44 32.04 -47.78
N ALA A 509 3.82 33.12 -47.26
CA ALA A 509 2.82 33.02 -46.20
C ALA A 509 1.58 32.22 -46.63
N GLN A 510 1.12 32.38 -47.87
CA GLN A 510 0.04 31.57 -48.45
C GLN A 510 0.43 30.10 -48.54
N ARG A 511 1.61 29.76 -49.07
CA ARG A 511 2.12 28.38 -49.12
C ARG A 511 2.19 27.74 -47.73
N LEU A 512 2.70 28.46 -46.73
CA LEU A 512 2.83 27.96 -45.37
C LEU A 512 1.46 27.82 -44.67
N GLN A 513 0.47 28.63 -45.05
CA GLN A 513 -0.92 28.50 -44.62
C GLN A 513 -1.63 27.31 -45.32
N GLU A 514 -1.42 27.11 -46.62
CA GLU A 514 -1.88 25.93 -47.36
C GLU A 514 -1.27 24.64 -46.80
N GLU A 515 0.02 24.63 -46.48
CA GLU A 515 0.69 23.47 -45.89
C GLU A 515 0.10 23.15 -44.51
N LYS A 516 -0.11 24.16 -43.65
CA LYS A 516 -0.84 23.99 -42.38
C LYS A 516 -2.25 23.45 -42.58
N GLN A 517 -2.97 23.89 -43.61
CA GLN A 517 -4.29 23.36 -43.95
C GLN A 517 -4.22 21.90 -44.43
N ARG A 518 -3.25 21.54 -45.28
CA ARG A 518 -3.00 20.16 -45.73
C ARG A 518 -2.68 19.25 -44.53
N GLN A 519 -1.73 19.64 -43.69
CA GLN A 519 -1.39 18.90 -42.47
C GLN A 519 -2.59 18.79 -41.51
N ALA A 520 -3.46 19.81 -41.42
CA ALA A 520 -4.69 19.74 -40.63
C ALA A 520 -5.74 18.79 -41.23
N VAL A 521 -5.86 18.72 -42.55
CA VAL A 521 -6.72 17.75 -43.26
C VAL A 521 -6.18 16.34 -43.12
N GLU A 522 -4.87 16.13 -43.23
CA GLU A 522 -4.22 14.84 -43.00
C GLU A 522 -4.39 14.37 -41.54
N ARG A 523 -4.21 15.26 -40.56
CA ARG A 523 -4.52 14.96 -39.15
C ARG A 523 -5.99 14.58 -38.95
N LYS A 524 -6.94 15.28 -39.59
CA LYS A 524 -8.37 14.91 -39.55
C LYS A 524 -8.64 13.56 -40.21
N LYS A 525 -8.00 13.26 -41.35
CA LYS A 525 -8.12 11.98 -42.07
C LYS A 525 -7.57 10.82 -41.24
N ALA A 526 -6.41 11.01 -40.61
CA ALA A 526 -5.81 10.05 -39.68
C ALA A 526 -6.67 9.83 -38.41
N GLN A 527 -7.33 10.87 -37.90
CA GLN A 527 -8.30 10.75 -36.80
C GLN A 527 -9.60 10.04 -37.22
N GLN A 528 -10.02 10.14 -38.49
CA GLN A 528 -11.19 9.43 -39.00
C GLN A 528 -10.90 7.98 -39.40
N SER A 529 -9.65 7.59 -39.68
CA SER A 529 -9.27 6.24 -40.13
C SER A 529 -8.87 5.29 -38.99
N VAL A 530 -9.60 5.30 -37.87
CA VAL A 530 -9.31 4.41 -36.70
C VAL A 530 -10.31 3.26 -36.56
N TRP A 531 -11.51 3.37 -37.16
CA TRP A 531 -12.48 2.28 -37.26
C TRP A 531 -13.16 2.32 -38.63
N THR A 532 -12.93 1.29 -39.44
CA THR A 532 -13.66 1.08 -40.70
C THR A 532 -15.12 0.71 -40.41
N ALA A 533 -16.02 0.95 -41.37
CA ALA A 533 -17.43 0.54 -41.26
C ALA A 533 -17.59 -0.99 -41.08
N GLU A 534 -16.63 -1.77 -41.58
CA GLU A 534 -16.57 -3.22 -41.45
C GLU A 534 -16.19 -3.65 -40.02
N GLU A 535 -15.18 -3.02 -39.42
CA GLU A 535 -14.81 -3.25 -38.00
C GLU A 535 -15.94 -2.85 -37.05
N LEU A 536 -16.67 -1.76 -37.33
CA LEU A 536 -17.87 -1.38 -36.57
C LEU A 536 -19.00 -2.42 -36.70
N SER A 537 -19.18 -3.00 -37.89
CA SER A 537 -20.16 -4.08 -38.13
C SER A 537 -19.75 -5.39 -37.40
N LEU A 538 -18.47 -5.73 -37.41
CA LEU A 538 -17.92 -6.86 -36.66
C LEU A 538 -18.04 -6.67 -35.15
N LEU A 539 -17.78 -5.46 -34.63
CA LEU A 539 -17.94 -5.13 -33.21
C LEU A 539 -19.40 -5.23 -32.76
N SER A 540 -20.35 -4.77 -33.59
CA SER A 540 -21.78 -4.94 -33.36
C SER A 540 -22.17 -6.42 -33.23
N LYS A 541 -21.72 -7.27 -34.18
CA LYS A 541 -21.93 -8.73 -34.14
C LYS A 541 -21.28 -9.37 -32.90
N ALA A 542 -20.08 -8.94 -32.52
CA ALA A 542 -19.38 -9.42 -31.33
C ALA A 542 -20.14 -9.08 -30.03
N LEU A 543 -20.64 -7.84 -29.92
CA LEU A 543 -21.41 -7.37 -28.76
C LEU A 543 -22.75 -8.10 -28.60
N GLN A 544 -23.38 -8.50 -29.71
CA GLN A 544 -24.56 -9.37 -29.71
C GLN A 544 -24.24 -10.82 -29.33
N LYS A 545 -23.14 -11.38 -29.89
CA LYS A 545 -22.71 -12.76 -29.64
C LYS A 545 -22.22 -12.99 -28.20
N PHE A 546 -21.64 -11.97 -27.58
CA PHE A 546 -21.17 -12.00 -26.20
C PHE A 546 -21.95 -10.95 -25.37
N PRO A 547 -23.10 -11.32 -24.78
CA PRO A 547 -23.91 -10.39 -23.97
C PRO A 547 -23.25 -10.01 -22.63
N GLY A 548 -23.85 -9.06 -21.92
CA GLY A 548 -23.38 -8.64 -20.59
C GLY A 548 -23.52 -9.77 -19.56
N GLY A 549 -22.43 -10.11 -18.88
CA GLY A 549 -22.35 -11.22 -17.93
C GLY A 549 -21.33 -12.31 -18.32
N THR A 550 -20.91 -12.37 -19.58
CA THR A 550 -19.89 -13.33 -20.03
C THR A 550 -18.53 -13.08 -19.33
N ALA A 551 -17.96 -14.11 -18.70
CA ALA A 551 -16.62 -14.02 -18.11
C ALA A 551 -15.57 -13.76 -19.21
N ARG A 552 -14.68 -12.77 -18.99
CA ARG A 552 -13.71 -12.29 -20.01
C ARG A 552 -14.38 -11.83 -21.33
N ARG A 553 -15.62 -11.31 -21.28
CA ARG A 553 -16.39 -10.79 -22.44
C ARG A 553 -15.54 -10.04 -23.46
N TRP A 554 -14.77 -9.05 -23.02
CA TRP A 554 -13.97 -8.18 -23.89
C TRP A 554 -12.85 -8.92 -24.62
N HIS A 555 -12.23 -9.91 -23.98
CA HIS A 555 -11.22 -10.77 -24.61
C HIS A 555 -11.82 -11.66 -25.70
N GLN A 556 -13.05 -12.17 -25.49
CA GLN A 556 -13.78 -12.93 -26.51
C GLN A 556 -14.24 -12.03 -27.67
N ILE A 557 -14.64 -10.79 -27.39
CA ILE A 557 -14.95 -9.78 -28.41
C ILE A 557 -13.70 -9.42 -29.24
N ALA A 558 -12.57 -9.12 -28.60
CA ALA A 558 -11.31 -8.81 -29.28
C ALA A 558 -10.83 -9.99 -30.16
N SER A 559 -10.85 -11.21 -29.61
CA SER A 559 -10.55 -12.43 -30.38
C SER A 559 -11.49 -12.65 -31.57
N PHE A 560 -12.75 -12.23 -31.49
CA PHE A 560 -13.73 -12.32 -32.57
C PHE A 560 -13.58 -11.22 -33.64
N LEU A 561 -13.00 -10.07 -33.27
CA LEU A 561 -12.68 -8.99 -34.21
C LEU A 561 -11.46 -9.30 -35.07
N GLY A 562 -10.54 -10.14 -34.58
CA GLY A 562 -9.42 -10.69 -35.37
C GLY A 562 -8.31 -9.69 -35.73
N THR A 563 -8.49 -8.40 -35.44
CA THR A 563 -7.51 -7.34 -35.70
C THR A 563 -6.97 -6.73 -34.41
N LYS A 564 -5.63 -6.60 -34.37
CA LYS A 564 -4.77 -5.97 -33.33
C LYS A 564 -4.37 -6.86 -32.14
N THR A 565 -3.05 -6.90 -31.94
CA THR A 565 -2.31 -7.64 -30.91
C THR A 565 -2.33 -6.92 -29.55
N GLN A 566 -1.91 -7.64 -28.50
CA GLN A 566 -2.04 -7.24 -27.08
C GLN A 566 -1.42 -5.88 -26.70
N GLU A 567 -0.56 -5.29 -27.52
CA GLU A 567 0.10 -4.00 -27.24
C GLU A 567 -0.85 -2.80 -27.40
N GLU A 568 -1.77 -2.83 -28.37
CA GLU A 568 -2.83 -1.81 -28.47
C GLU A 568 -3.84 -1.93 -27.32
N GLU A 569 -4.09 -3.13 -26.77
CA GLU A 569 -4.97 -3.29 -25.60
C GLU A 569 -4.41 -2.60 -24.35
N VAL A 570 -3.09 -2.55 -24.16
CA VAL A 570 -2.47 -1.84 -23.01
C VAL A 570 -2.60 -0.33 -23.17
N GLN A 571 -2.31 0.22 -24.36
CA GLN A 571 -2.51 1.65 -24.63
C GLN A 571 -3.99 2.04 -24.62
N GLN A 572 -4.88 1.20 -25.13
CA GLN A 572 -6.32 1.47 -25.14
C GLN A 572 -6.94 1.27 -23.74
N GLN A 573 -6.44 0.37 -22.89
CA GLN A 573 -6.81 0.34 -21.48
C GLN A 573 -6.29 1.56 -20.71
N SER A 574 -5.06 2.02 -20.96
CA SER A 574 -4.51 3.24 -20.36
C SER A 574 -5.35 4.47 -20.76
N MET A 575 -5.59 4.65 -22.07
CA MET A 575 -6.40 5.76 -22.58
C MET A 575 -7.88 5.65 -22.19
N GLN A 576 -8.44 4.43 -22.10
CA GLN A 576 -9.82 4.23 -21.61
C GLN A 576 -9.91 4.34 -20.08
N GLN A 577 -8.83 4.14 -19.31
CA GLN A 577 -8.76 4.49 -17.88
C GLN A 577 -8.68 6.00 -17.70
N GLN A 578 -7.90 6.72 -18.51
CA GLN A 578 -7.87 8.19 -18.53
C GLN A 578 -9.24 8.77 -18.94
N LEU A 579 -9.89 8.20 -19.96
CA LEU A 579 -11.24 8.60 -20.39
C LEU A 579 -12.34 8.17 -19.41
N LYS A 580 -12.18 7.08 -18.66
CA LYS A 580 -13.10 6.72 -17.55
C LYS A 580 -12.88 7.59 -16.31
N ALA A 581 -11.65 8.05 -16.05
CA ALA A 581 -11.39 9.05 -15.02
C ALA A 581 -12.04 10.40 -15.37
N ALA A 582 -12.05 10.78 -16.66
CA ALA A 582 -12.79 11.94 -17.14
C ALA A 582 -14.32 11.72 -17.20
N GLY A 583 -14.78 10.53 -17.60
CA GLY A 583 -16.19 10.21 -17.85
C GLY A 583 -17.00 9.78 -16.62
N ALA A 584 -16.36 9.22 -15.58
CA ALA A 584 -17.03 8.90 -14.31
C ALA A 584 -17.50 10.15 -13.54
N ALA A 585 -17.01 11.34 -13.92
CA ALA A 585 -17.51 12.63 -13.45
C ALA A 585 -18.84 13.04 -14.12
N ALA A 586 -19.32 12.34 -15.15
CA ALA A 586 -20.42 12.80 -16.00
C ALA A 586 -21.34 11.69 -16.55
N ALA A 587 -22.17 11.07 -15.69
CA ALA A 587 -23.54 10.63 -16.04
C ALA A 587 -24.24 9.90 -14.87
N GLY A 588 -24.72 10.66 -13.87
CA GLY A 588 -25.75 10.21 -12.94
C GLY A 588 -27.11 10.81 -13.31
N ARG A 589 -27.96 10.02 -13.99
CA ARG A 589 -29.36 10.32 -14.42
C ARG A 589 -29.55 11.14 -15.71
N ASN A 590 -30.57 10.73 -16.47
CA ASN A 590 -31.29 11.55 -17.44
C ASN A 590 -32.78 11.55 -17.05
N GLY A 591 -33.49 12.68 -17.23
CA GLY A 591 -34.78 12.90 -16.59
C GLY A 591 -35.54 14.18 -16.97
N LYS A 592 -35.55 14.53 -18.27
CA LYS A 592 -36.41 15.53 -18.96
C LYS A 592 -36.12 17.05 -18.83
N ALA A 593 -36.18 17.67 -20.03
CA ALA A 593 -36.57 19.06 -20.36
C ALA A 593 -35.59 20.23 -20.11
N CYS A 594 -34.74 20.47 -21.12
CA CYS A 594 -34.46 21.75 -21.79
C CYS A 594 -34.53 23.09 -21.00
N GLU A 595 -33.37 23.64 -20.65
CA GLU A 595 -32.83 24.87 -21.29
C GLU A 595 -31.33 25.04 -20.98
N THR A 596 -30.65 25.92 -21.71
CA THR A 596 -29.18 26.08 -21.71
C THR A 596 -28.65 27.03 -20.64
N VAL A 597 -27.53 26.69 -19.98
CA VAL A 597 -26.29 27.50 -19.75
C VAL A 597 -25.29 26.68 -18.91
N ALA A 598 -24.00 27.03 -18.94
CA ALA A 598 -22.87 26.17 -18.57
C ALA A 598 -22.34 26.30 -17.11
N SER A 599 -21.43 25.36 -16.77
CA SER A 599 -20.45 25.37 -15.66
C SER A 599 -20.88 24.87 -14.27
N SER A 600 -20.23 23.79 -13.80
CA SER A 600 -20.20 23.36 -12.40
C SER A 600 -18.93 22.56 -12.06
N ALA A 601 -17.76 23.13 -12.40
CA ALA A 601 -16.45 22.61 -11.99
C ALA A 601 -15.59 23.65 -11.25
N ALA A 602 -16.09 24.88 -11.09
CA ALA A 602 -15.47 25.94 -10.31
C ALA A 602 -16.10 26.03 -8.92
N TRP A 603 -15.30 26.33 -7.90
CA TRP A 603 -15.80 26.74 -6.59
C TRP A 603 -16.40 28.14 -6.70
N THR A 604 -17.68 28.30 -6.36
CA THR A 604 -18.31 29.63 -6.36
C THR A 604 -17.86 30.45 -5.15
N ARG A 605 -17.96 31.78 -5.24
CA ARG A 605 -17.63 32.68 -4.11
C ARG A 605 -18.49 32.39 -2.88
N GLU A 606 -19.75 32.00 -3.07
CA GLU A 606 -20.68 31.61 -2.01
C GLU A 606 -20.25 30.29 -1.33
N GLN A 607 -19.88 29.27 -2.11
CA GLN A 607 -19.35 28.00 -1.57
C GLN A 607 -18.03 28.20 -0.82
N GLN A 608 -17.19 29.13 -1.28
CA GLN A 608 -15.94 29.49 -0.62
C GLN A 608 -16.20 30.21 0.73
N ILE A 609 -17.12 31.18 0.78
CA ILE A 609 -17.53 31.87 2.01
C ILE A 609 -18.18 30.90 3.00
N ALA A 610 -19.03 29.99 2.52
CA ALA A 610 -19.65 28.96 3.36
C ALA A 610 -18.59 28.02 3.96
N LEU A 611 -17.59 27.60 3.18
CA LEU A 611 -16.48 26.78 3.66
C LEU A 611 -15.62 27.51 4.71
N GLU A 612 -15.32 28.79 4.51
CA GLU A 612 -14.55 29.59 5.46
C GLU A 612 -15.32 29.84 6.77
N SER A 613 -16.62 30.13 6.68
CA SER A 613 -17.52 30.24 7.83
C SER A 613 -17.61 28.92 8.61
N ALA A 614 -17.81 27.78 7.92
CA ALA A 614 -17.84 26.47 8.53
C ALA A 614 -16.49 26.07 9.16
N LEU A 615 -15.36 26.44 8.56
CA LEU A 615 -14.02 26.21 9.11
C LEU A 615 -13.76 27.00 10.40
N ALA A 616 -14.35 28.20 10.54
CA ALA A 616 -14.32 28.98 11.78
C ALA A 616 -15.28 28.40 12.84
N LYS A 617 -16.47 27.93 12.42
CA LYS A 617 -17.50 27.33 13.29
C LYS A 617 -17.09 25.97 13.86
N PHE A 618 -16.32 25.17 13.12
CA PHE A 618 -15.89 23.83 13.52
C PHE A 618 -14.35 23.77 13.71
N PRO A 619 -13.83 23.98 14.93
CA PRO A 619 -12.39 24.05 15.20
C PRO A 619 -11.68 22.69 15.09
N SER A 620 -10.35 22.72 14.99
CA SER A 620 -9.50 21.52 14.85
C SER A 620 -9.38 20.66 16.11
N THR A 621 -9.99 21.07 17.22
CA THR A 621 -10.09 20.29 18.47
C THR A 621 -11.18 19.22 18.40
N MET A 622 -12.08 19.28 17.41
CA MET A 622 -13.13 18.28 17.17
C MET A 622 -12.58 17.05 16.42
N PRO A 623 -13.07 15.81 16.70
CA PRO A 623 -12.66 14.61 15.98
C PRO A 623 -12.72 14.78 14.45
N PRO A 624 -11.66 14.45 13.69
CA PRO A 624 -11.56 14.83 12.27
C PRO A 624 -12.74 14.34 11.41
N GLN A 625 -13.26 13.14 11.69
CA GLN A 625 -14.32 12.53 10.90
C GLN A 625 -15.69 13.20 11.11
N GLU A 626 -15.97 13.67 12.33
CA GLU A 626 -17.17 14.44 12.67
C GLU A 626 -17.04 15.88 12.15
N ARG A 627 -15.89 16.52 12.41
CA ARG A 627 -15.56 17.87 11.95
C ARG A 627 -15.79 18.05 10.45
N TRP A 628 -15.23 17.16 9.62
CA TRP A 628 -15.41 17.24 8.17
C TRP A 628 -16.81 16.85 7.70
N SER A 629 -17.59 16.12 8.51
CA SER A 629 -19.01 15.87 8.22
C SER A 629 -19.83 17.14 8.41
N ALA A 630 -19.70 17.81 9.56
CA ALA A 630 -20.40 19.05 9.85
C ALA A 630 -20.02 20.19 8.88
N ILE A 631 -18.73 20.30 8.50
CA ILE A 631 -18.28 21.25 7.48
C ILE A 631 -18.92 20.96 6.11
N ALA A 632 -19.10 19.70 5.73
CA ALA A 632 -19.71 19.35 4.44
C ALA A 632 -21.24 19.60 4.41
N GLU A 633 -21.90 19.52 5.57
CA GLU A 633 -23.33 19.78 5.71
C GLU A 633 -23.68 21.27 5.52
N GLU A 634 -22.75 22.18 5.86
CA GLU A 634 -22.93 23.63 5.71
C GLU A 634 -22.36 24.22 4.41
N VAL A 635 -21.76 23.40 3.53
CA VAL A 635 -21.27 23.85 2.20
C VAL A 635 -22.16 23.29 1.09
N PRO A 636 -23.06 24.10 0.50
CA PRO A 636 -24.09 23.60 -0.42
C PRO A 636 -23.48 22.99 -1.70
N GLY A 637 -23.83 21.72 -1.95
CA GLY A 637 -23.43 21.00 -3.16
C GLY A 637 -21.97 20.53 -3.18
N LYS A 638 -21.27 20.51 -2.04
CA LYS A 638 -19.89 19.97 -1.93
C LYS A 638 -19.81 18.81 -0.95
N THR A 639 -19.02 17.80 -1.31
CA THR A 639 -18.81 16.61 -0.50
C THR A 639 -17.70 16.82 0.54
N ARG A 640 -17.70 15.99 1.59
CA ARG A 640 -16.61 15.90 2.59
C ARG A 640 -15.21 15.87 1.96
N LYS A 641 -15.04 15.15 0.85
CA LYS A 641 -13.75 15.02 0.17
C LYS A 641 -13.33 16.33 -0.49
N GLU A 642 -14.24 17.01 -1.19
CA GLU A 642 -13.98 18.29 -1.84
C GLU A 642 -13.66 19.39 -0.83
N CYS A 643 -14.38 19.48 0.29
CA CYS A 643 -14.09 20.46 1.35
C CYS A 643 -12.69 20.24 1.97
N VAL A 644 -12.29 18.98 2.20
CA VAL A 644 -10.93 18.64 2.67
C VAL A 644 -9.87 19.01 1.65
N GLU A 645 -10.10 18.73 0.37
CA GLU A 645 -9.15 19.04 -0.71
C GLU A 645 -9.00 20.55 -0.92
N ARG A 646 -10.10 21.29 -0.89
CA ARG A 646 -10.09 22.76 -0.97
C ARG A 646 -9.36 23.39 0.22
N PHE A 647 -9.57 22.88 1.43
CA PHE A 647 -8.80 23.30 2.60
C PHE A 647 -7.29 23.06 2.46
N LYS A 648 -6.87 21.93 1.87
CA LYS A 648 -5.45 21.66 1.58
C LYS A 648 -4.88 22.70 0.59
N GLN A 649 -5.62 23.04 -0.47
CA GLN A 649 -5.22 24.08 -1.43
C GLN A 649 -5.05 25.45 -0.74
N ILE A 650 -6.01 25.86 0.08
CA ILE A 650 -5.97 27.13 0.84
C ILE A 650 -4.75 27.14 1.79
N ARG A 651 -4.52 26.06 2.54
CA ARG A 651 -3.36 25.94 3.44
C ARG A 651 -2.03 26.01 2.69
N ALA A 652 -1.93 25.39 1.52
CA ALA A 652 -0.74 25.46 0.68
C ALA A 652 -0.49 26.89 0.16
N ALA A 653 -1.54 27.59 -0.29
CA ALA A 653 -1.44 28.98 -0.74
C ALA A 653 -1.01 29.94 0.39
N ILE A 654 -1.55 29.77 1.60
CA ILE A 654 -1.16 30.57 2.78
C ILE A 654 0.30 30.31 3.17
N LEU A 655 0.76 29.05 3.11
CA LEU A 655 2.16 28.71 3.38
C LEU A 655 3.12 29.27 2.32
N ALA A 656 2.74 29.22 1.04
CA ALA A 656 3.51 29.83 -0.04
C ALA A 656 3.60 31.36 0.10
N ALA A 657 2.50 32.02 0.45
CA ALA A 657 2.49 33.47 0.70
C ALA A 657 3.35 33.86 1.92
N LYS A 658 3.36 33.05 2.98
CA LYS A 658 4.21 33.27 4.17
C LYS A 658 5.69 32.92 3.99
N GLY A 659 6.05 32.16 2.96
CA GLY A 659 7.44 31.84 2.62
C GLY A 659 8.07 32.83 1.63
N SER A 660 7.33 33.88 1.24
CA SER A 660 7.75 34.89 0.28
C SER A 660 7.72 36.32 0.84
N GLN A 661 7.62 36.44 2.18
CA GLN A 661 7.88 37.63 3.00
C GLN A 661 9.02 37.31 3.97
#